data_AF-A0AAP6Y338-F1
#
_entry.id   AF-A0AAP6Y338-F1
#
_cell.length_a   1.000
_cell.length_b   1.000
_cell.length_c   1.000
_cell.angle_alpha   90.00
_cell.angle_beta   90.00
_cell.angle_gamma   90.00
#
_symmetry.space_group_name_H-M   'P 1'
#
loop_
_entity.id
_entity.type
_entity.pdbx_description
1 polymer ?
#
loop_
_entity_poly.entity_id
_entity_poly.type
_entity_poly.pdbx_seq_one_letter_code
_entity_poly.pdbx_strand_id
1 'polypeptide(L)'
;MELRTLRYHAIAVAILIFIFFIISTLASNLVVPTRYTIDKTAPMYLDYAYYIDETKTKTFDTIINQPELLTHQPFSDVPWSFSQQNYWLFLDLENKSLNKQNVVAHFDNPMVDHLTVYRLDKNNKLIETYKLGDKEEALSLFEYSVPHIRFLVERKSSQRLVMKIDTVGISKTPVNLYRDKEFIDLVRSQTGIWGIFVGVLLMAALYNLVLYFGIKDRVYLIYIGYIISALTLLGAVLGFGFYLWPVQWQLYIHEKVIFFNYAISFFTLAFCTMFLRYHKDNCWRYKMSVKLLLFMSVMAIASLFIPEYIAAPLFFCVMALLYVVCIILIYNKLRSGFRWAKFYVLSWIPLIFGAVIQPMELTGFLAYSFTSRHAFLMAILCEVILMAMALADRVRYQRERALYHATHTQQTKLLNSSKLKQAFMALQSQNRSTTLCLIKIRHFNSLNTIITSSQGYTLIKHVAKELELELSHEREFTNLETDLNTSPRLADLSSGVFACISTKTQNQEMLEALLTKIISSLPKQYEIKGLNLQLSYSIGISSAGKSNDFEYWLKRGYLALKKAKGSVNQVGSSSNGNNLMMDVALAAKLQQAIKTNQLALYYQPQINLLSNHVSGAEALLRWPDPTYSNLSIEELIILAEHTGIINELTLWVIEQACKDTVKLTKNGYNEHTISVNLSAKNLTINNLAEKVENILIKYQVPAQLLKFELTESAFVDSQDALIKLVDELTALGIKVVLDDFGTGYASLSYLVNYHFSELKIDKSFVFDLPNNSTHQVIVQTAIDMAHNLNLSITIEGVETQEIHHLLKDMNADYAQGYLYAKALPYTDYLHFLKSQYSLKMLDSSF
;
A
#
# COMPACT_ATOMS: atom_id res chain seq x y z
N MET A 1 -21.67 32.84 -8.59
CA MET A 1 -20.40 32.11 -8.36
C MET A 1 -19.51 32.12 -9.60
N GLU A 2 -20.08 32.07 -10.80
CA GLU A 2 -19.37 32.14 -12.10
C GLU A 2 -18.54 33.41 -12.34
N LEU A 3 -18.97 34.58 -11.86
CA LEU A 3 -18.17 35.81 -11.97
C LEU A 3 -16.87 35.78 -11.15
N ARG A 4 -16.83 35.03 -10.03
CA ARG A 4 -15.61 34.89 -9.22
C ARG A 4 -14.63 33.94 -9.90
N THR A 5 -15.09 32.82 -10.44
CA THR A 5 -14.24 31.90 -11.19
C THR A 5 -13.67 32.55 -12.45
N LEU A 6 -14.45 33.37 -13.17
CA LEU A 6 -13.96 34.10 -14.35
C LEU A 6 -12.81 35.08 -14.00
N ARG A 7 -12.90 35.76 -12.86
CA ARG A 7 -11.85 36.66 -12.36
C ARG A 7 -10.53 35.94 -12.08
N TYR A 8 -10.58 34.75 -11.45
CA TYR A 8 -9.36 33.97 -11.19
C TYR A 8 -8.73 33.42 -12.47
N HIS A 9 -9.54 33.02 -13.45
CA HIS A 9 -9.04 32.59 -14.76
C HIS A 9 -8.38 33.75 -15.52
N ALA A 10 -8.98 34.94 -15.51
CA ALA A 10 -8.38 36.13 -16.14
C ALA A 10 -7.03 36.50 -15.50
N ILE A 11 -6.93 36.44 -14.15
CA ILE A 11 -5.67 36.66 -13.44
C ILE A 11 -4.63 35.59 -13.79
N ALA A 12 -5.02 34.32 -13.85
CA ALA A 12 -4.12 33.23 -14.22
C ALA A 12 -3.60 33.38 -15.66
N VAL A 13 -4.45 33.78 -16.60
CA VAL A 13 -4.06 34.06 -17.99
C VAL A 13 -3.12 35.26 -18.06
N ALA A 14 -3.38 36.33 -17.32
CA ALA A 14 -2.49 37.50 -17.26
C ALA A 14 -1.10 37.14 -16.70
N ILE A 15 -1.04 36.32 -15.64
CA ILE A 15 0.22 35.81 -15.09
C ILE A 15 0.95 34.94 -16.13
N LEU A 16 0.25 34.06 -16.84
CA LEU A 16 0.84 33.23 -17.89
C LEU A 16 1.40 34.05 -19.05
N ILE A 17 0.68 35.07 -19.52
CA ILE A 17 1.16 35.98 -20.57
C ILE A 17 2.41 36.72 -20.12
N PHE A 18 2.43 37.20 -18.87
CA PHE A 18 3.59 37.90 -18.33
C PHE A 18 4.81 36.97 -18.18
N ILE A 19 4.61 35.75 -17.67
CA ILE A 19 5.66 34.72 -17.61
C ILE A 19 6.17 34.39 -19.01
N PHE A 20 5.28 34.20 -19.98
CA PHE A 20 5.66 33.94 -21.37
C PHE A 20 6.46 35.08 -21.97
N PHE A 21 6.07 36.34 -21.71
CA PHE A 21 6.83 37.52 -22.14
C PHE A 21 8.24 37.55 -21.53
N ILE A 22 8.38 37.26 -20.23
CA ILE A 22 9.69 37.15 -19.57
C ILE A 22 10.53 36.03 -20.20
N ILE A 23 9.96 34.84 -20.40
CA ILE A 23 10.66 33.70 -21.00
C ILE A 23 11.09 34.03 -22.43
N SER A 24 10.22 34.65 -23.22
CA SER A 24 10.49 35.04 -24.60
C SER A 24 11.62 36.08 -24.68
N THR A 25 11.58 37.11 -23.84
CA THR A 25 12.62 38.14 -23.78
C THR A 25 13.95 37.59 -23.27
N LEU A 26 13.93 36.69 -22.28
CA LEU A 26 15.12 35.99 -21.80
C LEU A 26 15.72 35.10 -22.90
N ALA A 27 14.88 34.32 -23.60
CA ALA A 27 15.31 33.48 -24.70
C ALA A 27 15.90 34.30 -25.86
N SER A 28 15.27 35.42 -26.23
CA SER A 28 15.81 36.30 -27.28
C SER A 28 17.15 36.91 -26.90
N ASN A 29 17.38 37.19 -25.62
CA ASN A 29 18.65 37.74 -25.14
C ASN A 29 19.77 36.68 -25.05
N LEU A 30 19.42 35.42 -24.77
CA LEU A 30 20.39 34.34 -24.58
C LEU A 30 20.80 33.62 -25.88
N VAL A 31 19.97 33.62 -26.94
CA VAL A 31 20.20 32.86 -28.19
C VAL A 31 21.10 33.60 -29.20
N VAL A 32 21.46 34.86 -28.95
CA VAL A 32 22.14 35.74 -29.92
C VAL A 32 23.67 35.55 -30.14
N PRO A 33 24.49 34.93 -29.27
CA PRO A 33 25.94 35.17 -29.31
C PRO A 33 26.69 34.56 -30.52
N THR A 34 26.18 33.52 -31.19
CA THR A 34 26.86 32.93 -32.38
C THR A 34 26.61 33.66 -33.70
N ARG A 35 25.87 34.77 -33.71
CA ARG A 35 25.76 35.62 -34.91
C ARG A 35 27.03 36.42 -35.23
N TYR A 36 28.01 36.44 -34.31
CA TYR A 36 29.17 37.34 -34.38
C TYR A 36 30.53 36.62 -34.30
N THR A 37 30.70 35.46 -34.94
CA THR A 37 32.05 34.91 -35.15
C THR A 37 32.83 35.80 -36.11
N ILE A 38 34.15 35.89 -35.94
CA ILE A 38 35.04 36.74 -36.75
C ILE A 38 34.90 36.47 -38.26
N ASP A 39 34.68 35.21 -38.63
CA ASP A 39 34.38 34.74 -39.99
C ASP A 39 33.18 35.46 -40.65
N LYS A 40 32.25 35.99 -39.84
CA LYS A 40 31.02 36.65 -40.31
C LYS A 40 31.03 38.17 -40.14
N THR A 41 31.97 38.74 -39.39
CA THR A 41 31.88 40.14 -38.92
C THR A 41 33.15 40.98 -39.09
N ALA A 42 34.30 40.38 -39.38
CA ALA A 42 35.57 41.07 -39.49
C ALA A 42 36.21 40.92 -40.88
N PRO A 43 37.05 41.87 -41.33
CA PRO A 43 37.82 41.75 -42.57
C PRO A 43 39.04 40.84 -42.36
N MET A 44 38.81 39.60 -41.94
CA MET A 44 39.83 38.57 -41.83
C MET A 44 39.53 37.45 -42.82
N TYR A 45 40.56 37.02 -43.54
CA TYR A 45 40.47 35.83 -44.39
C TYR A 45 40.96 34.62 -43.59
N LEU A 46 40.19 33.54 -43.63
CA LEU A 46 40.46 32.29 -42.94
C LEU A 46 40.62 31.18 -43.97
N ASP A 47 41.73 30.44 -43.90
CA ASP A 47 41.91 29.20 -44.65
C ASP A 47 42.09 28.03 -43.68
N TYR A 48 41.44 26.92 -43.99
CA TYR A 48 41.31 25.76 -43.12
C TYR A 48 41.96 24.55 -43.78
N ALA A 49 42.77 23.84 -43.03
CA ALA A 49 43.24 22.53 -43.44
C ALA A 49 43.34 21.58 -42.25
N TYR A 50 43.30 20.28 -42.51
CA TYR A 50 43.49 19.29 -41.46
C TYR A 50 44.32 18.10 -41.94
N TYR A 51 44.88 17.37 -40.97
CA TYR A 51 45.55 16.09 -41.17
C TYR A 51 45.22 15.16 -40.01
N ILE A 52 44.99 13.88 -40.32
CA ILE A 52 44.69 12.84 -39.36
C ILE A 52 45.92 11.93 -39.27
N ASP A 53 46.55 11.91 -38.11
CA ASP A 53 47.70 11.06 -37.82
C ASP A 53 47.24 9.81 -37.06
N GLU A 54 46.91 8.77 -37.82
CA GLU A 54 46.51 7.45 -37.30
C GLU A 54 47.63 6.76 -36.50
N THR A 55 48.90 7.11 -36.77
CA THR A 55 50.05 6.47 -36.13
C THR A 55 50.45 7.13 -34.80
N LYS A 56 49.92 8.33 -34.53
CA LYS A 56 50.35 9.22 -33.44
C LYS A 56 51.86 9.54 -33.39
N THR A 57 52.60 9.29 -34.48
CA THR A 57 54.07 9.45 -34.51
C THR A 57 54.52 10.82 -34.99
N LYS A 58 53.62 11.60 -35.60
CA LYS A 58 54.00 12.88 -36.20
C LYS A 58 54.19 13.95 -35.13
N THR A 59 55.30 14.68 -35.25
CA THR A 59 55.62 15.85 -34.43
C THR A 59 55.31 17.14 -35.18
N PHE A 60 55.28 18.26 -34.44
CA PHE A 60 55.09 19.60 -35.01
C PHE A 60 56.06 19.87 -36.17
N ASP A 61 57.35 19.59 -35.98
CA ASP A 61 58.38 19.83 -37.00
C ASP A 61 58.20 18.96 -38.24
N THR A 62 57.70 17.73 -38.11
CA THR A 62 57.43 16.89 -39.29
C THR A 62 56.26 17.38 -40.11
N ILE A 63 55.17 17.84 -39.49
CA ILE A 63 53.95 18.21 -40.24
C ILE A 63 54.11 19.57 -40.89
N ILE A 64 54.75 20.53 -40.21
CA ILE A 64 54.92 21.87 -40.78
C ILE A 64 55.80 21.88 -42.04
N ASN A 65 56.69 20.89 -42.17
CA ASN A 65 57.57 20.70 -43.32
C ASN A 65 56.98 19.78 -44.41
N GLN A 66 55.76 19.26 -44.23
CA GLN A 66 55.08 18.36 -45.18
C GLN A 66 53.67 18.89 -45.55
N PRO A 67 53.56 20.05 -46.22
CA PRO A 67 52.27 20.67 -46.55
C PRO A 67 51.42 19.83 -47.52
N GLU A 68 52.03 18.92 -48.28
CA GLU A 68 51.34 18.02 -49.22
C GLU A 68 50.39 17.03 -48.54
N LEU A 69 50.55 16.79 -47.24
CA LEU A 69 49.68 15.89 -46.46
C LEU A 69 48.37 16.55 -46.03
N LEU A 70 48.25 17.87 -46.17
CA LEU A 70 47.12 18.64 -45.65
C LEU A 70 45.91 18.55 -46.58
N THR A 71 44.75 18.28 -45.98
CA THR A 71 43.45 18.35 -46.68
C THR A 71 42.82 19.72 -46.43
N HIS A 72 42.69 20.54 -47.47
CA HIS A 72 42.12 21.88 -47.39
C HIS A 72 40.59 21.85 -47.47
N GLN A 73 39.95 21.80 -46.30
CA GLN A 73 38.50 21.81 -46.13
C GLN A 73 38.13 22.48 -44.81
N PRO A 74 36.90 23.02 -44.67
CA PRO A 74 36.40 23.55 -43.41
C PRO A 74 36.43 22.50 -42.30
N PHE A 75 36.61 22.95 -41.04
CA PHE A 75 36.62 22.04 -39.90
C PHE A 75 35.30 21.28 -39.66
N SER A 76 34.19 21.71 -40.28
CA SER A 76 32.93 20.96 -40.27
C SER A 76 33.01 19.61 -40.97
N ASP A 77 33.93 19.46 -41.92
CA ASP A 77 34.02 18.31 -42.82
C ASP A 77 35.09 17.31 -42.37
N VAL A 78 35.77 17.58 -41.24
CA VAL A 78 36.72 16.67 -40.62
C VAL A 78 36.00 15.37 -40.23
N PRO A 79 36.47 14.18 -40.68
CA PRO A 79 35.86 12.92 -40.31
C PRO A 79 36.26 12.52 -38.89
N TRP A 80 35.47 13.00 -37.92
CA TRP A 80 35.66 12.69 -36.50
C TRP A 80 35.33 11.23 -36.20
N SER A 81 36.19 10.57 -35.42
CA SER A 81 36.00 9.18 -34.97
C SER A 81 36.52 8.98 -33.55
N PHE A 82 36.00 7.94 -32.91
CA PHE A 82 36.47 7.42 -31.62
C PHE A 82 37.60 6.40 -31.84
N SER A 83 38.71 6.82 -32.47
CA SER A 83 39.88 5.97 -32.73
C SER A 83 41.14 6.58 -32.10
N GLN A 84 42.16 5.75 -31.89
CA GLN A 84 43.44 6.21 -31.37
C GLN A 84 44.23 6.93 -32.46
N GLN A 85 43.90 8.20 -32.72
CA GLN A 85 44.59 9.03 -33.70
C GLN A 85 44.72 10.47 -33.21
N ASN A 86 45.69 11.20 -33.75
CA ASN A 86 45.86 12.63 -33.48
C ASN A 86 45.23 13.43 -34.62
N TYR A 87 44.53 14.50 -34.27
CA TYR A 87 44.04 15.46 -35.26
C TYR A 87 44.92 16.69 -35.26
N TRP A 88 45.37 17.07 -36.44
CA TRP A 88 46.13 18.30 -36.67
C TRP A 88 45.26 19.24 -37.48
N LEU A 89 44.86 20.36 -36.87
CA LEU A 89 44.08 21.39 -37.52
C LEU A 89 44.96 22.61 -37.81
N PHE A 90 44.81 23.17 -39.00
CA PHE A 90 45.55 24.31 -39.50
C PHE A 90 44.55 25.42 -39.80
N LEU A 91 44.81 26.59 -39.23
CA LEU A 91 44.01 27.78 -39.43
C LEU A 91 44.93 28.95 -39.79
N ASP A 92 44.90 29.34 -41.05
CA ASP A 92 45.60 30.52 -41.55
C ASP A 92 44.71 31.75 -41.40
N LEU A 93 45.23 32.73 -40.67
CA LEU A 93 44.54 33.98 -40.38
C LEU A 93 45.25 35.14 -41.07
N GLU A 94 44.55 35.83 -41.97
CA GLU A 94 45.04 37.05 -42.60
C GLU A 94 44.23 38.27 -42.16
N ASN A 95 44.85 39.18 -41.40
CA ASN A 95 44.22 40.43 -41.01
C ASN A 95 44.39 41.48 -42.11
N LYS A 96 43.34 41.68 -42.92
CA LYS A 96 43.32 42.68 -44.00
C LYS A 96 43.01 44.10 -43.50
N SER A 97 42.69 44.26 -42.21
CA SER A 97 42.40 45.55 -41.58
C SER A 97 43.65 46.42 -41.41
N LEU A 98 43.43 47.73 -41.34
CA LEU A 98 44.44 48.72 -40.94
C LEU A 98 44.68 48.72 -39.42
N ASN A 99 43.78 48.12 -38.65
CA ASN A 99 43.85 48.04 -37.20
C ASN A 99 44.31 46.65 -36.75
N LYS A 100 45.05 46.60 -35.63
CA LYS A 100 45.32 45.34 -34.93
C LYS A 100 44.01 44.74 -34.44
N GLN A 101 43.93 43.41 -34.41
CA GLN A 101 42.75 42.70 -33.93
C GLN A 101 43.12 41.82 -32.75
N ASN A 102 42.43 42.00 -31.62
CA ASN A 102 42.47 41.05 -30.52
C ASN A 102 41.55 39.88 -30.88
N VAL A 103 42.12 38.68 -30.94
CA VAL A 103 41.41 37.47 -31.31
C VAL A 103 41.43 36.51 -30.14
N VAL A 104 40.27 35.91 -29.89
CA VAL A 104 40.10 34.79 -28.96
C VAL A 104 39.73 33.57 -29.79
N ALA A 105 40.60 32.55 -29.77
CA ALA A 105 40.26 31.24 -30.29
C ALA A 105 39.66 30.40 -29.16
N HIS A 106 38.41 30.00 -29.32
CA HIS A 106 37.65 29.18 -28.37
C HIS A 106 37.54 27.75 -28.93
N PHE A 107 37.83 26.78 -28.08
CA PHE A 107 37.79 25.35 -28.38
C PHE A 107 36.69 24.72 -27.55
N ASP A 108 35.49 24.51 -28.12
CA ASP A 108 34.32 24.03 -27.37
C ASP A 108 34.35 22.51 -27.14
N ASN A 109 35.36 22.07 -26.40
CA ASN A 109 35.51 20.70 -25.91
C ASN A 109 36.25 20.71 -24.57
N PRO A 110 35.54 20.89 -23.44
CA PRO A 110 36.16 20.92 -22.11
C PRO A 110 36.71 19.55 -21.66
N MET A 111 36.38 18.48 -22.39
CA MET A 111 36.81 17.10 -22.10
C MET A 111 37.98 16.63 -22.98
N VAL A 112 38.60 17.55 -23.75
CA VAL A 112 39.78 17.20 -24.54
C VAL A 112 40.95 16.88 -23.60
N ASP A 113 41.58 15.72 -23.76
CA ASP A 113 42.70 15.31 -22.87
C ASP A 113 43.89 16.29 -23.02
N HIS A 114 44.44 16.37 -24.24
CA HIS A 114 45.54 17.26 -24.59
C HIS A 114 45.22 18.03 -25.88
N LEU A 115 45.23 19.35 -25.78
CA LEU A 115 45.12 20.29 -26.89
C LEU A 115 46.35 21.21 -26.89
N THR A 116 47.25 21.02 -27.84
CA THR A 116 48.41 21.90 -28.01
C THR A 116 48.20 22.83 -29.19
N VAL A 117 48.31 24.14 -28.97
CA VAL A 117 48.14 25.16 -30.00
C VAL A 117 49.46 25.89 -30.23
N TYR A 118 50.02 25.73 -31.42
CA TYR A 118 51.23 26.42 -31.88
C TYR A 118 50.82 27.66 -32.68
N ARG A 119 51.26 28.84 -32.25
CA ARG A 119 51.08 30.10 -32.97
C ARG A 119 52.33 30.43 -33.77
N LEU A 120 52.16 30.66 -35.06
CA LEU A 120 53.25 30.88 -36.02
C LEU A 120 53.12 32.23 -36.71
N ASP A 121 54.26 32.82 -37.07
CA ASP A 121 54.29 33.99 -37.95
C ASP A 121 54.13 33.60 -39.43
N LYS A 122 54.09 34.60 -40.31
CA LYS A 122 53.99 34.43 -41.77
C LYS A 122 55.11 33.57 -42.41
N ASN A 123 56.23 33.36 -41.70
CA ASN A 123 57.37 32.58 -42.16
C ASN A 123 57.39 31.18 -41.50
N ASN A 124 56.27 30.74 -40.91
CA ASN A 124 56.15 29.50 -40.14
C ASN A 124 57.09 29.42 -38.92
N LYS A 125 57.57 30.54 -38.39
CA LYS A 125 58.38 30.56 -37.17
C LYS A 125 57.48 30.57 -35.94
N LEU A 126 57.77 29.68 -34.98
CA LEU A 126 57.03 29.56 -33.73
C LEU A 126 57.13 30.85 -32.91
N ILE A 127 55.97 31.43 -32.60
CA ILE A 127 55.83 32.60 -31.73
C ILE A 127 55.58 32.14 -30.29
N GLU A 128 54.60 31.26 -30.10
CA GLU A 128 54.12 30.84 -28.79
C GLU A 128 53.44 29.47 -28.87
N THR A 129 53.48 28.71 -27.77
CA THR A 129 52.79 27.42 -27.64
C THR A 129 51.88 27.47 -26.42
N TYR A 130 50.61 27.12 -26.63
CA TYR A 130 49.62 26.99 -25.57
C TYR A 130 49.28 25.51 -25.37
N LYS A 131 49.14 25.10 -24.11
CA LYS A 131 48.68 23.77 -23.75
C LYS A 131 47.36 23.92 -22.99
N LEU A 132 46.35 23.23 -23.48
CA LEU A 132 44.99 23.19 -22.93
C LEU A 132 44.55 21.74 -22.84
N GLY A 133 43.47 21.48 -22.11
CA GLY A 133 42.91 20.15 -21.94
C GLY A 133 42.84 19.74 -20.48
N ASP A 134 42.08 18.70 -20.20
CA ASP A 134 41.79 18.28 -18.83
C ASP A 134 42.93 17.46 -18.19
N LYS A 135 43.93 17.04 -18.97
CA LYS A 135 45.18 16.44 -18.49
C LYS A 135 46.34 17.42 -18.33
N GLU A 136 46.16 18.68 -18.70
CA GLU A 136 47.20 19.70 -18.53
C GLU A 136 47.18 20.29 -17.11
N GLU A 137 48.36 20.42 -16.52
CA GLU A 137 48.51 21.01 -15.18
C GLU A 137 48.54 22.55 -15.24
N ALA A 138 48.15 23.20 -14.14
CA ALA A 138 48.21 24.66 -13.95
C ALA A 138 47.24 25.54 -14.77
N LEU A 139 46.16 24.98 -15.34
CA LEU A 139 45.07 25.77 -15.91
C LEU A 139 44.17 26.38 -14.82
N SER A 140 43.63 27.58 -15.09
CA SER A 140 42.57 28.17 -14.28
C SER A 140 41.24 27.44 -14.48
N LEU A 141 40.33 27.56 -13.50
CA LEU A 141 39.00 26.96 -13.58
C LEU A 141 38.21 27.42 -14.81
N PHE A 142 38.42 28.67 -15.24
CA PHE A 142 37.81 29.21 -16.45
C PHE A 142 38.39 28.59 -17.73
N GLU A 143 39.71 28.33 -17.77
CA GLU A 143 40.35 27.67 -18.93
C GLU A 143 39.98 26.20 -19.03
N TYR A 144 39.76 25.50 -17.91
CA TYR A 144 39.19 24.16 -17.93
C TYR A 144 37.73 24.14 -18.43
N SER A 145 36.92 25.09 -17.97
CA SER A 145 35.48 25.14 -18.31
C SER A 145 35.24 25.62 -19.74
N VAL A 146 36.02 26.60 -20.20
CA VAL A 146 35.89 27.25 -21.50
C VAL A 146 37.30 27.35 -22.11
N PRO A 147 37.83 26.26 -22.72
CA PRO A 147 39.17 26.25 -23.28
C PRO A 147 39.33 27.31 -24.37
N HIS A 148 40.24 28.27 -24.16
CA HIS A 148 40.46 29.36 -25.10
C HIS A 148 41.88 29.90 -25.02
N ILE A 149 42.33 30.55 -26.11
CA ILE A 149 43.56 31.34 -26.12
C ILE A 149 43.27 32.75 -26.61
N ARG A 150 44.05 33.71 -26.12
CA ARG A 150 43.96 35.12 -26.54
C ARG A 150 45.26 35.52 -27.21
N PHE A 151 45.16 36.15 -28.37
CA PHE A 151 46.33 36.62 -29.10
C PHE A 151 46.02 37.85 -29.95
N LEU A 152 47.08 38.56 -30.32
CA LEU A 152 47.01 39.77 -31.14
C LEU A 152 47.44 39.46 -32.57
N VAL A 153 46.59 39.80 -33.54
CA VAL A 153 46.93 39.76 -34.96
C VAL A 153 47.25 41.18 -35.42
N GLU A 154 48.50 41.39 -35.85
CA GLU A 154 48.98 42.68 -36.33
C GLU A 154 48.26 43.12 -37.62
N ARG A 155 48.24 44.42 -37.90
CA ARG A 155 47.62 44.97 -39.12
C ARG A 155 48.33 44.43 -40.38
N LYS A 156 47.58 44.09 -41.43
CA LYS A 156 48.13 43.57 -42.70
C LYS A 156 49.15 42.45 -42.50
N SER A 157 48.89 41.56 -41.54
CA SER A 157 49.76 40.42 -41.23
C SER A 157 49.00 39.11 -41.36
N SER A 158 49.74 38.05 -41.66
CA SER A 158 49.25 36.68 -41.60
C SER A 158 49.91 35.95 -40.42
N GLN A 159 49.12 35.11 -39.78
CA GLN A 159 49.56 34.19 -38.73
C GLN A 159 48.90 32.84 -38.96
N ARG A 160 49.55 31.78 -38.53
CA ARG A 160 49.03 30.41 -38.62
C ARG A 160 48.86 29.84 -37.22
N LEU A 161 47.71 29.23 -36.96
CA LEU A 161 47.48 28.39 -35.79
C LEU A 161 47.53 26.93 -36.21
N VAL A 162 48.37 26.15 -35.54
CA VAL A 162 48.41 24.69 -35.68
C VAL A 162 47.95 24.08 -34.36
N MET A 163 46.89 23.30 -34.41
CA MET A 163 46.26 22.71 -33.23
C MET A 163 46.42 21.19 -33.30
N LYS A 164 47.10 20.61 -32.31
CA LYS A 164 47.19 19.17 -32.11
C LYS A 164 46.18 18.74 -31.05
N ILE A 165 45.22 17.92 -31.44
CA ILE A 165 44.26 17.26 -30.55
C ILE A 165 44.73 15.82 -30.36
N ASP A 166 45.06 15.46 -29.12
CA ASP A 166 45.43 14.12 -28.70
C ASP A 166 44.52 13.72 -27.54
N THR A 167 43.52 12.88 -27.83
CA THR A 167 42.54 12.43 -26.85
C THR A 167 42.15 10.97 -27.11
N VAL A 168 41.73 10.30 -26.05
CA VAL A 168 41.16 8.94 -26.08
C VAL A 168 39.62 8.98 -26.15
N GLY A 169 39.02 10.15 -25.91
CA GLY A 169 37.58 10.39 -25.87
C GLY A 169 37.03 11.12 -27.10
N ILE A 170 36.12 12.08 -26.87
CA ILE A 170 35.50 12.88 -27.93
C ILE A 170 36.55 13.81 -28.57
N SER A 171 36.98 13.47 -29.78
CA SER A 171 37.97 14.22 -30.55
C SER A 171 37.42 15.49 -31.19
N LYS A 172 36.12 15.50 -31.54
CA LYS A 172 35.45 16.64 -32.18
C LYS A 172 35.55 17.88 -31.31
N THR A 173 36.33 18.86 -31.76
CA THR A 173 36.59 20.10 -31.04
C THR A 173 36.23 21.29 -31.93
N PRO A 174 35.00 21.84 -31.81
CA PRO A 174 34.59 23.02 -32.56
C PRO A 174 35.49 24.21 -32.24
N VAL A 175 36.15 24.75 -33.27
CA VAL A 175 37.04 25.92 -33.16
C VAL A 175 36.33 27.15 -33.68
N ASN A 176 36.15 28.15 -32.81
CA ASN A 176 35.49 29.41 -33.17
C ASN A 176 36.37 30.60 -32.78
N LEU A 177 36.43 31.59 -33.68
CA LEU A 177 37.17 32.83 -33.46
C LEU A 177 36.22 33.97 -33.09
N TYR A 178 36.56 34.69 -32.03
CA TYR A 178 35.79 35.81 -31.51
C TYR A 178 36.69 37.02 -31.22
N ARG A 179 36.12 38.22 -31.27
CA ARG A 179 36.74 39.38 -30.61
C ARG A 179 36.50 39.31 -29.11
N ASP A 180 37.33 39.99 -28.32
CA ASP A 180 37.23 39.97 -26.85
C ASP A 180 35.79 40.24 -26.33
N LYS A 181 35.10 41.24 -26.90
CA LYS A 181 33.73 41.59 -26.50
C LYS A 181 32.73 40.48 -26.84
N GLU A 182 32.82 39.90 -28.04
CA GLU A 182 31.94 38.84 -28.51
C GLU A 182 32.13 37.56 -27.68
N PHE A 183 33.37 37.24 -27.32
CA PHE A 183 33.68 36.12 -26.44
C PHE A 183 33.11 36.33 -25.04
N ILE A 184 33.22 37.54 -24.48
CA ILE A 184 32.61 37.86 -23.17
C ILE A 184 31.09 37.71 -23.23
N ASP A 185 30.45 38.16 -24.31
CA ASP A 185 28.99 38.03 -24.47
C ASP A 185 28.56 36.56 -24.64
N LEU A 186 29.35 35.74 -25.36
CA LEU A 186 29.16 34.28 -25.44
C LEU A 186 29.22 33.65 -24.04
N VAL A 187 30.30 33.91 -23.30
CA VAL A 187 30.50 33.36 -21.95
C VAL A 187 29.40 33.80 -21.01
N ARG A 188 28.94 35.06 -21.08
CA ARG A 188 27.82 35.56 -20.28
C ARG A 188 26.52 34.81 -20.58
N SER A 189 26.19 34.59 -21.85
CA SER A 189 24.99 33.83 -22.23
C SER A 189 25.07 32.37 -21.82
N GLN A 190 26.24 31.75 -22.00
CA GLN A 190 26.50 30.36 -21.62
C GLN A 190 26.38 30.16 -20.11
N THR A 191 27.09 30.96 -19.31
CA THR A 191 27.01 30.93 -17.84
C THR A 191 25.61 31.27 -17.32
N GLY A 192 24.87 32.17 -17.98
CA GLY A 192 23.48 32.47 -17.66
C GLY A 192 22.56 31.26 -17.84
N ILE A 193 22.66 30.54 -18.97
CA ILE A 193 21.89 29.32 -19.22
C ILE A 193 22.26 28.23 -18.21
N TRP A 194 23.56 28.03 -17.95
CA TRP A 194 24.04 27.07 -16.98
C TRP A 194 23.50 27.36 -15.58
N GLY A 195 23.54 28.63 -15.14
CA GLY A 195 23.00 29.04 -13.84
C GLY A 195 21.49 28.78 -13.70
N ILE A 196 20.71 29.10 -14.74
CA ILE A 196 19.26 28.79 -14.76
C ILE A 196 19.05 27.27 -14.66
N PHE A 197 19.76 26.50 -15.46
CA PHE A 197 19.64 25.05 -15.49
C PHE A 197 19.96 24.41 -14.14
N VAL A 198 21.14 24.72 -13.60
CA VAL A 198 21.60 24.23 -12.29
C VAL A 198 20.60 24.63 -11.20
N GLY A 199 20.16 25.90 -11.17
CA GLY A 199 19.21 26.40 -10.19
C GLY A 199 17.87 25.66 -10.21
N VAL A 200 17.30 25.44 -11.40
CA VAL A 200 16.03 24.71 -11.56
C VAL A 200 16.17 23.25 -11.15
N LEU A 201 17.26 22.58 -11.54
CA LEU A 201 17.49 21.18 -11.18
C LEU A 201 17.71 21.00 -9.67
N LEU A 202 18.51 21.86 -9.04
CA LEU A 202 18.71 21.82 -7.58
C LEU A 202 17.41 22.07 -6.83
N MET A 203 16.62 23.07 -7.25
CA MET A 203 15.32 23.35 -6.63
C MET A 203 14.35 22.18 -6.83
N ALA A 204 14.33 21.56 -8.01
CA ALA A 204 13.53 20.38 -8.28
C ALA A 204 13.98 19.19 -7.41
N ALA A 205 15.29 18.95 -7.25
CA ALA A 205 15.82 17.90 -6.39
C ALA A 205 15.43 18.12 -4.92
N LEU A 206 15.60 19.33 -4.40
CA LEU A 206 15.21 19.70 -3.02
C LEU A 206 13.70 19.56 -2.81
N TYR A 207 12.88 20.03 -3.75
CA TYR A 207 11.43 19.87 -3.69
C TYR A 207 11.02 18.40 -3.63
N ASN A 208 11.61 17.55 -4.49
CA ASN A 208 11.35 16.11 -4.47
C ASN A 208 11.87 15.42 -3.20
N LEU A 209 12.93 15.95 -2.58
CA LEU A 209 13.45 15.45 -1.31
C LEU A 209 12.46 15.74 -0.16
N VAL A 210 11.90 16.96 -0.13
CA VAL A 210 10.83 17.31 0.81
C VAL A 210 9.61 16.42 0.61
N LEU A 211 9.20 16.17 -0.64
CA LEU A 211 8.11 15.25 -0.95
C LEU A 211 8.40 13.82 -0.50
N TYR A 212 9.64 13.34 -0.64
CA TYR A 212 10.04 12.03 -0.15
C TYR A 212 9.87 11.92 1.37
N PHE A 213 10.35 12.90 2.14
CA PHE A 213 10.17 12.87 3.60
C PHE A 213 8.69 12.96 4.03
N GLY A 214 7.87 13.68 3.28
CA GLY A 214 6.43 13.79 3.55
C GLY A 214 5.62 12.52 3.19
N ILE A 215 5.92 11.88 2.05
CA ILE A 215 5.09 10.81 1.46
C ILE A 215 5.71 9.42 1.63
N LYS A 216 7.03 9.33 1.76
CA LYS A 216 7.84 8.09 1.83
C LYS A 216 7.72 7.20 0.58
N ASP A 217 7.42 7.78 -0.59
CA ASP A 217 7.40 7.07 -1.87
C ASP A 217 8.80 7.15 -2.54
N ARG A 218 9.42 6.00 -2.77
CA ARG A 218 10.78 5.88 -3.33
C ARG A 218 10.92 6.44 -4.75
N VAL A 219 9.82 6.66 -5.48
CA VAL A 219 9.85 7.28 -6.82
C VAL A 219 10.56 8.63 -6.79
N TYR A 220 10.36 9.42 -5.74
CA TYR A 220 10.99 10.74 -5.61
C TYR A 220 12.51 10.66 -5.46
N LEU A 221 13.03 9.69 -4.71
CA LEU A 221 14.49 9.47 -4.60
C LEU A 221 15.12 9.07 -5.93
N ILE A 222 14.45 8.20 -6.68
CA ILE A 222 14.96 7.77 -7.99
C ILE A 222 14.96 8.94 -8.97
N TYR A 223 13.95 9.80 -8.90
CA TYR A 223 13.90 11.01 -9.71
C TYR A 223 15.00 12.01 -9.34
N ILE A 224 15.32 12.15 -8.04
CA ILE A 224 16.49 12.92 -7.59
C ILE A 224 17.78 12.31 -8.16
N GLY A 225 17.91 10.99 -8.15
CA GLY A 225 19.05 10.29 -8.77
C GLY A 225 19.18 10.60 -10.26
N TYR A 226 18.06 10.65 -11.00
CA TYR A 226 18.04 11.10 -12.39
C TYR A 226 18.51 12.56 -12.53
N ILE A 227 17.99 13.49 -11.71
CA ILE A 227 18.39 14.91 -11.74
C ILE A 227 19.88 15.07 -11.48
N ILE A 228 20.41 14.41 -10.45
CA ILE A 228 21.84 14.48 -10.10
C ILE A 228 22.68 13.90 -11.23
N SER A 229 22.29 12.75 -11.79
CA SER A 229 23.02 12.14 -12.91
C SER A 229 23.02 13.02 -14.16
N ALA A 230 21.90 13.68 -14.46
CA ALA A 230 21.79 14.65 -15.56
C ALA A 230 22.67 15.89 -15.31
N LEU A 231 22.68 16.42 -14.09
CA LEU A 231 23.52 17.55 -13.68
C LEU A 231 25.02 17.22 -13.81
N THR A 232 25.43 16.04 -13.33
CA THR A 232 26.82 15.56 -13.41
C THR A 232 27.26 15.36 -14.86
N LEU A 233 26.45 14.67 -15.68
CA LEU A 233 26.79 14.38 -17.07
C LEU A 233 26.87 15.66 -17.91
N LEU A 234 25.85 16.52 -17.86
CA LEU A 234 25.86 17.77 -18.62
C LEU A 234 26.94 18.73 -18.12
N GLY A 235 27.24 18.72 -16.82
CA GLY A 235 28.32 19.50 -16.23
C GLY A 235 29.68 19.10 -16.80
N ALA A 236 29.92 17.81 -17.02
CA ALA A 236 31.08 17.30 -17.73
C ALA A 236 31.13 17.73 -19.19
N VAL A 237 30.07 17.41 -19.94
CA VAL A 237 30.05 17.62 -21.40
C VAL A 237 30.10 19.10 -21.80
N LEU A 238 29.46 19.98 -21.02
CA LEU A 238 29.41 21.42 -21.29
C LEU A 238 30.45 22.22 -20.50
N GLY A 239 31.15 21.62 -19.54
CA GLY A 239 32.25 22.26 -18.80
C GLY A 239 31.82 23.07 -17.57
N PHE A 240 30.52 23.26 -17.30
CA PHE A 240 30.09 23.95 -16.08
C PHE A 240 30.29 23.13 -14.79
N GLY A 241 30.60 21.83 -14.91
CA GLY A 241 30.86 20.94 -13.78
C GLY A 241 32.04 21.39 -12.93
N PHE A 242 33.02 22.09 -13.51
CA PHE A 242 34.12 22.70 -12.76
C PHE A 242 33.67 23.75 -11.73
N TYR A 243 32.49 24.35 -11.90
CA TYR A 243 31.89 25.26 -10.90
C TYR A 243 31.06 24.53 -9.84
N LEU A 244 30.69 23.27 -10.07
CA LEU A 244 29.86 22.47 -9.17
C LEU A 244 30.67 21.57 -8.25
N TRP A 245 31.76 21.01 -8.77
CA TRP A 245 32.55 19.98 -8.10
C TRP A 245 33.98 20.47 -7.84
N PRO A 246 34.69 19.88 -6.86
CA PRO A 246 36.13 20.04 -6.77
C PRO A 246 36.80 19.61 -8.08
N VAL A 247 37.86 20.31 -8.50
CA VAL A 247 38.53 20.07 -9.80
C VAL A 247 38.90 18.60 -10.00
N GLN A 248 39.50 17.94 -8.99
CA GLN A 248 39.87 16.53 -9.07
C GLN A 248 38.68 15.59 -9.35
N TRP A 249 37.51 15.91 -8.79
CA TRP A 249 36.30 15.12 -9.00
C TRP A 249 35.78 15.33 -10.42
N GLN A 250 35.81 16.56 -10.92
CA GLN A 250 35.41 16.88 -12.28
C GLN A 250 36.29 16.18 -13.32
N LEU A 251 37.62 16.20 -13.12
CA LEU A 251 38.57 15.49 -13.96
C LEU A 251 38.34 13.97 -13.95
N TYR A 252 38.01 13.41 -12.78
CA TYR A 252 37.64 12.00 -12.68
C TYR A 252 36.32 11.69 -13.42
N ILE A 253 35.34 12.59 -13.36
CA ILE A 253 34.07 12.46 -14.10
C ILE A 253 34.33 12.49 -15.61
N HIS A 254 35.23 13.36 -16.10
CA HIS A 254 35.62 13.38 -17.51
C HIS A 254 36.21 12.03 -17.94
N GLU A 255 37.22 11.54 -17.21
CA GLU A 255 37.87 10.26 -17.52
C GLU A 255 36.89 9.09 -17.52
N LYS A 256 35.86 9.13 -16.65
CA LYS A 256 34.87 8.07 -16.49
C LYS A 256 33.48 8.47 -17.00
N VAL A 257 33.38 9.33 -18.02
CA VAL A 257 32.10 9.87 -18.51
C VAL A 257 31.10 8.77 -18.89
N ILE A 258 31.58 7.63 -19.43
CA ILE A 258 30.72 6.52 -19.85
C ILE A 258 30.00 5.87 -18.66
N PHE A 259 30.63 5.82 -17.48
CA PHE A 259 29.97 5.35 -16.26
C PHE A 259 28.78 6.25 -15.89
N PHE A 260 28.96 7.57 -15.96
CA PHE A 260 27.90 8.54 -15.65
C PHE A 260 26.80 8.56 -16.72
N ASN A 261 27.14 8.27 -17.96
CA ASN A 261 26.19 7.99 -19.05
C ASN A 261 25.29 6.77 -18.74
N TYR A 262 25.87 5.69 -18.19
CA TYR A 262 25.06 4.58 -17.68
C TYR A 262 24.23 4.98 -16.45
N ALA A 263 24.74 5.83 -15.56
CA ALA A 263 24.01 6.28 -14.37
C ALA A 263 22.72 7.04 -14.73
N ILE A 264 22.79 8.05 -15.61
CA ILE A 264 21.58 8.76 -16.07
C ILE A 264 20.59 7.78 -16.71
N SER A 265 21.09 6.89 -17.57
CA SER A 265 20.29 5.90 -18.29
C SER A 265 19.59 4.92 -17.33
N PHE A 266 20.30 4.50 -16.27
CA PHE A 266 19.77 3.64 -15.21
C PHE A 266 18.63 4.34 -14.47
N PHE A 267 18.84 5.57 -14.02
CA PHE A 267 17.81 6.32 -13.31
C PHE A 267 16.62 6.66 -14.20
N THR A 268 16.82 6.89 -15.50
CA THR A 268 15.74 7.06 -16.48
C THR A 268 14.84 5.82 -16.54
N LEU A 269 15.41 4.61 -16.66
CA LEU A 269 14.63 3.36 -16.70
C LEU A 269 13.99 3.02 -15.36
N ALA A 270 14.72 3.21 -14.26
CA ALA A 270 14.23 2.96 -12.91
C ALA A 270 13.05 3.90 -12.60
N PHE A 271 13.18 5.18 -12.97
CA PHE A 271 12.13 6.16 -12.83
C PHE A 271 10.92 5.79 -13.70
N CYS A 272 11.10 5.46 -14.98
CA CYS A 272 10.02 4.99 -15.86
C CYS A 272 9.24 3.81 -15.23
N THR A 273 9.98 2.80 -14.78
CA THR A 273 9.43 1.57 -14.20
C THR A 273 8.62 1.86 -12.93
N MET A 274 9.16 2.71 -12.03
CA MET A 274 8.51 2.98 -10.75
C MET A 274 7.40 4.03 -10.85
N PHE A 275 7.56 5.05 -11.68
CA PHE A 275 6.55 6.07 -11.96
C PHE A 275 5.29 5.43 -12.56
N LEU A 276 5.46 4.52 -13.54
CA LEU A 276 4.36 3.76 -14.16
C LEU A 276 3.85 2.58 -13.31
N ARG A 277 4.36 2.41 -12.08
CA ARG A 277 3.95 1.41 -11.08
C ARG A 277 4.10 -0.06 -11.50
N TYR A 278 4.99 -0.37 -12.44
CA TYR A 278 5.23 -1.76 -12.85
C TYR A 278 5.74 -2.66 -11.72
N HIS A 279 6.40 -2.09 -10.71
CA HIS A 279 6.82 -2.79 -9.49
C HIS A 279 5.64 -3.35 -8.66
N LYS A 280 4.42 -2.82 -8.80
CA LYS A 280 3.22 -3.32 -8.11
C LYS A 280 2.52 -4.42 -8.90
N ASP A 281 2.64 -4.38 -10.22
CA ASP A 281 1.94 -5.29 -11.13
C ASP A 281 2.69 -6.64 -11.28
N ASN A 282 3.98 -6.69 -10.91
CA ASN A 282 4.88 -7.86 -10.99
C ASN A 282 4.84 -8.65 -12.32
N CYS A 283 4.56 -7.95 -13.43
CA CYS A 283 4.39 -8.57 -14.75
C CYS A 283 5.72 -8.83 -15.48
N TRP A 284 5.68 -9.54 -16.60
CA TRP A 284 6.89 -9.83 -17.40
C TRP A 284 7.66 -8.58 -17.82
N ARG A 285 6.95 -7.46 -18.08
CA ARG A 285 7.55 -6.18 -18.46
C ARG A 285 8.38 -5.57 -17.34
N TYR A 286 7.93 -5.75 -16.09
CA TYR A 286 8.71 -5.36 -14.90
C TYR A 286 9.98 -6.20 -14.79
N LYS A 287 9.88 -7.53 -14.98
CA LYS A 287 11.06 -8.41 -14.99
C LYS A 287 12.04 -8.04 -16.09
N MET A 288 11.54 -7.68 -17.28
CA MET A 288 12.35 -7.20 -18.40
C MET A 288 13.10 -5.91 -18.05
N SER A 289 12.43 -4.91 -17.45
CA SER A 289 13.09 -3.67 -17.06
C SER A 289 14.11 -3.86 -15.95
N VAL A 290 13.83 -4.73 -14.97
CA VAL A 290 14.81 -5.09 -13.92
C VAL A 290 16.04 -5.81 -14.48
N LYS A 291 15.85 -6.75 -15.43
CA LYS A 291 16.98 -7.40 -16.11
C LYS A 291 17.85 -6.40 -16.87
N LEU A 292 17.24 -5.45 -17.57
CA LEU A 292 17.97 -4.39 -18.26
C LEU A 292 18.70 -3.47 -17.27
N LEU A 293 18.08 -3.08 -16.16
CA LEU A 293 18.75 -2.31 -15.11
C LEU A 293 19.98 -3.04 -14.58
N LEU A 294 19.88 -4.34 -14.30
CA LEU A 294 21.01 -5.15 -13.83
C LEU A 294 22.11 -5.24 -14.88
N PHE A 295 21.74 -5.48 -16.14
CA PHE A 295 22.70 -5.48 -17.26
C PHE A 295 23.41 -4.14 -17.39
N MET A 296 22.69 -3.03 -17.31
CA MET A 296 23.28 -1.69 -17.34
C MET A 296 24.20 -1.43 -16.16
N SER A 297 23.87 -1.91 -14.95
CA SER A 297 24.77 -1.80 -13.79
C SER A 297 26.07 -2.57 -14.00
N VAL A 298 26.01 -3.77 -14.57
CA VAL A 298 27.21 -4.55 -14.90
C VAL A 298 28.06 -3.83 -15.96
N MET A 299 27.43 -3.33 -17.02
CA MET A 299 28.13 -2.58 -18.06
C MET A 299 28.72 -1.26 -17.56
N ALA A 300 28.03 -0.57 -16.64
CA ALA A 300 28.55 0.62 -15.98
C ALA A 300 29.84 0.29 -15.22
N ILE A 301 29.84 -0.75 -14.39
CA ILE A 301 31.03 -1.17 -13.64
C ILE A 301 32.16 -1.57 -14.60
N ALA A 302 31.85 -2.33 -15.66
CA ALA A 302 32.84 -2.71 -16.67
C ALA A 302 33.47 -1.47 -17.35
N SER A 303 32.67 -0.42 -17.61
CA SER A 303 33.15 0.81 -18.25
C SER A 303 34.19 1.57 -17.42
N LEU A 304 34.33 1.31 -16.12
CA LEU A 304 35.38 1.94 -15.30
C LEU A 304 36.79 1.43 -15.65
N PHE A 305 36.88 0.21 -16.18
CA PHE A 305 38.13 -0.51 -16.44
C PHE A 305 38.52 -0.54 -17.93
N ILE A 306 37.69 0.02 -18.82
CA ILE A 306 37.87 -0.04 -20.26
C ILE A 306 38.04 1.40 -20.80
N PRO A 307 38.94 1.63 -21.78
CA PRO A 307 39.08 2.93 -22.43
C PRO A 307 37.78 3.44 -23.09
N GLU A 308 37.62 4.76 -23.14
CA GLU A 308 36.40 5.42 -23.63
C GLU A 308 36.04 5.01 -25.06
N TYR A 309 37.00 4.94 -25.98
CA TYR A 309 36.77 4.57 -27.38
C TYR A 309 36.18 3.16 -27.57
N ILE A 310 36.39 2.24 -26.62
CA ILE A 310 35.77 0.90 -26.63
C ILE A 310 34.41 0.93 -25.92
N ALA A 311 34.32 1.66 -24.82
CA ALA A 311 33.11 1.70 -23.98
C ALA A 311 31.97 2.49 -24.64
N ALA A 312 32.26 3.56 -25.38
CA ALA A 312 31.25 4.43 -25.99
C ALA A 312 30.36 3.71 -27.03
N PRO A 313 30.89 2.96 -28.02
CA PRO A 313 30.06 2.19 -28.94
C PRO A 313 29.15 1.17 -28.24
N LEU A 314 29.67 0.47 -27.23
CA LEU A 314 28.90 -0.47 -26.43
C LEU A 314 27.75 0.23 -25.71
N PHE A 315 27.99 1.40 -25.12
CA PHE A 315 26.96 2.21 -24.48
C PHE A 315 25.85 2.62 -25.45
N PHE A 316 26.16 3.05 -26.67
CA PHE A 316 25.15 3.41 -27.67
C PHE A 316 24.26 2.20 -28.06
N CYS A 317 24.82 1.00 -28.14
CA CYS A 317 24.01 -0.22 -28.36
C CYS A 317 23.03 -0.47 -27.19
N VAL A 318 23.48 -0.30 -25.94
CA VAL A 318 22.61 -0.45 -24.77
C VAL A 318 21.54 0.65 -24.71
N MET A 319 21.89 1.87 -25.12
CA MET A 319 20.96 3.01 -25.18
C MET A 319 19.80 2.74 -26.16
N ALA A 320 20.07 2.14 -27.32
CA ALA A 320 19.02 1.74 -28.25
C ALA A 320 18.02 0.76 -27.60
N LEU A 321 18.54 -0.26 -26.89
CA LEU A 321 17.72 -1.23 -26.15
C LEU A 321 16.87 -0.54 -25.05
N LEU A 322 17.46 0.42 -24.33
CA LEU A 322 16.77 1.23 -23.33
C LEU A 322 15.56 1.96 -23.92
N TYR A 323 15.73 2.64 -25.06
CA TYR A 323 14.62 3.36 -25.69
C TYR A 323 13.48 2.41 -26.10
N VAL A 324 13.81 1.24 -26.67
CA VAL A 324 12.79 0.23 -27.01
C VAL A 324 12.02 -0.21 -25.76
N VAL A 325 12.71 -0.53 -24.66
CA VAL A 325 12.07 -0.94 -23.41
C VAL A 325 11.18 0.17 -22.84
N CYS A 326 11.66 1.41 -22.78
CA CYS A 326 10.87 2.54 -22.30
C CYS A 326 9.60 2.75 -23.14
N ILE A 327 9.70 2.70 -24.47
CA ILE A 327 8.55 2.81 -25.38
C ILE A 327 7.51 1.72 -25.09
N ILE A 328 7.95 0.46 -24.91
CA ILE A 328 7.04 -0.66 -24.56
C ILE A 328 6.32 -0.41 -23.23
N LEU A 329 7.04 0.04 -22.20
CA LEU A 329 6.47 0.31 -20.88
C LEU A 329 5.42 1.42 -20.93
N ILE A 330 5.74 2.50 -21.64
CA ILE A 330 4.88 3.69 -21.78
C ILE A 330 3.63 3.34 -22.60
N TYR A 331 3.79 2.72 -23.77
CA TYR A 331 2.70 2.37 -24.69
C TYR A 331 1.63 1.52 -23.99
N ASN A 332 2.06 0.50 -23.24
CA ASN A 332 1.13 -0.37 -22.54
C ASN A 332 0.36 0.36 -21.42
N LYS A 333 1.01 1.30 -20.71
CA LYS A 333 0.38 2.05 -19.62
C LYS A 333 -0.56 3.16 -20.15
N LEU A 334 -0.28 3.70 -21.33
CA LEU A 334 -1.22 4.55 -22.06
C LEU A 334 -2.49 3.78 -22.44
N ARG A 335 -2.35 2.57 -22.99
CA ARG A 335 -3.49 1.72 -23.38
C ARG A 335 -4.35 1.30 -22.18
N SER A 336 -3.74 1.13 -21.01
CA SER A 336 -4.48 0.82 -19.77
C SER A 336 -5.22 2.02 -19.18
N GLY A 337 -5.19 3.20 -19.81
CA GLY A 337 -5.86 4.40 -19.31
C GLY A 337 -5.22 5.01 -18.06
N PHE A 338 -3.94 4.72 -17.79
CA PHE A 338 -3.27 5.27 -16.62
C PHE A 338 -3.06 6.77 -16.77
N ARG A 339 -3.73 7.56 -15.92
CA ARG A 339 -3.79 9.03 -15.98
C ARG A 339 -2.42 9.69 -16.18
N TRP A 340 -1.41 9.29 -15.42
CA TRP A 340 -0.09 9.94 -15.44
C TRP A 340 0.81 9.52 -16.60
N ALA A 341 0.46 8.47 -17.35
CA ALA A 341 1.25 8.05 -18.51
C ALA A 341 1.28 9.14 -19.60
N LYS A 342 0.22 9.93 -19.75
CA LYS A 342 0.15 11.04 -20.72
C LYS A 342 1.14 12.15 -20.40
N PHE A 343 1.25 12.53 -19.12
CA PHE A 343 2.21 13.55 -18.68
C PHE A 343 3.66 13.07 -18.89
N TYR A 344 3.92 11.80 -18.62
CA TYR A 344 5.24 11.20 -18.85
C TYR A 344 5.65 11.24 -20.33
N VAL A 345 4.71 10.94 -21.23
CA VAL A 345 4.97 11.02 -22.69
C VAL A 345 5.24 12.46 -23.11
N LEU A 346 4.44 13.40 -22.61
CA LEU A 346 4.58 14.81 -22.94
C LEU A 346 5.95 15.36 -22.52
N SER A 347 6.46 14.93 -21.36
CA SER A 347 7.79 15.35 -20.89
C SER A 347 8.94 14.71 -21.68
N TRP A 348 8.73 13.51 -22.22
CA TRP A 348 9.75 12.78 -22.98
C TRP A 348 9.92 13.24 -24.43
N ILE A 349 8.92 13.87 -25.04
CA ILE A 349 9.03 14.35 -26.42
C ILE A 349 10.21 15.33 -26.57
N PRO A 350 10.33 16.42 -25.78
CA PRO A 350 11.51 17.28 -25.83
C PRO A 350 12.81 16.53 -25.57
N LEU A 351 12.82 15.63 -24.58
CA LEU A 351 14.00 14.84 -24.19
C LEU A 351 14.56 14.02 -25.36
N ILE A 352 13.69 13.32 -26.11
CA ILE A 352 14.09 12.53 -27.28
C ILE A 352 14.64 13.44 -28.38
N PHE A 353 13.97 14.56 -28.69
CA PHE A 353 14.47 15.51 -29.68
C PHE A 353 15.85 16.08 -29.30
N GLY A 354 16.01 16.48 -28.03
CA GLY A 354 17.29 16.99 -27.52
C GLY A 354 18.40 15.94 -27.54
N ALA A 355 18.09 14.69 -27.20
CA ALA A 355 19.06 13.59 -27.18
C ALA A 355 19.54 13.20 -28.58
N VAL A 356 18.70 13.32 -29.61
CA VAL A 356 19.05 12.98 -31.01
C VAL A 356 19.94 14.04 -31.66
N ILE A 357 19.84 15.30 -31.25
CA ILE A 357 20.61 16.41 -31.83
C ILE A 357 22.12 16.19 -31.70
N GLN A 358 22.60 15.70 -30.56
CA GLN A 358 24.04 15.57 -30.30
C GLN A 358 24.71 14.49 -31.19
N PRO A 359 24.17 13.26 -31.33
CA PRO A 359 24.65 12.30 -32.33
C PRO A 359 24.57 12.81 -33.78
N MET A 360 23.49 13.53 -34.16
CA MET A 360 23.37 14.12 -35.50
C MET A 360 24.47 15.16 -35.77
N GLU A 361 24.87 15.90 -34.74
CA GLU A 361 25.97 16.85 -34.84
C GLU A 361 27.33 16.16 -34.94
N LEU A 362 27.56 15.08 -34.16
CA LEU A 362 28.80 14.29 -34.22
C LEU A 362 29.01 13.60 -35.57
N THR A 363 27.92 13.17 -36.21
CA THR A 363 27.93 12.50 -37.52
C THR A 363 27.94 13.47 -38.71
N GLY A 364 27.92 14.79 -38.45
CA GLY A 364 27.96 15.81 -39.50
C GLY A 364 26.62 16.09 -40.20
N PHE A 365 25.53 15.41 -39.83
CA PHE A 365 24.19 15.68 -40.39
C PHE A 365 23.62 17.02 -39.94
N LEU A 366 24.05 17.54 -38.79
CA LEU A 366 23.63 18.83 -38.26
C LEU A 366 24.86 19.71 -38.00
N ALA A 367 24.81 20.97 -38.46
CA ALA A 367 25.87 21.94 -38.20
C ALA A 367 25.93 22.32 -36.72
N TYR A 368 27.15 22.45 -36.18
CA TYR A 368 27.39 22.93 -34.83
C TYR A 368 26.88 24.38 -34.69
N SER A 369 26.14 24.64 -33.62
CA SER A 369 25.63 25.96 -33.26
C SER A 369 25.42 26.06 -31.75
N PHE A 370 25.30 27.29 -31.23
CA PHE A 370 24.98 27.49 -29.81
C PHE A 370 23.69 26.76 -29.39
N THR A 371 22.68 26.75 -30.27
CA THR A 371 21.41 26.08 -30.03
C THR A 371 21.55 24.55 -30.04
N SER A 372 22.26 23.97 -31.02
CA SER A 372 22.46 22.51 -31.06
C SER A 372 23.25 22.04 -29.83
N ARG A 373 24.28 22.79 -29.45
CA ARG A 373 25.12 22.51 -28.27
C ARG A 373 24.32 22.46 -26.96
N HIS A 374 23.34 23.35 -26.79
CA HIS A 374 22.52 23.43 -25.57
C HIS A 374 21.15 22.74 -25.69
N ALA A 375 20.85 22.07 -26.81
CA ALA A 375 19.52 21.49 -27.05
C ALA A 375 19.14 20.42 -26.02
N PHE A 376 20.07 19.52 -25.67
CA PHE A 376 19.80 18.48 -24.68
C PHE A 376 19.60 19.04 -23.27
N LEU A 377 20.35 20.09 -22.90
CA LEU A 377 20.16 20.82 -21.65
C LEU A 377 18.75 21.43 -21.58
N MET A 378 18.30 22.09 -22.64
CA MET A 378 16.95 22.67 -22.71
C MET A 378 15.87 21.59 -22.66
N ALA A 379 16.10 20.46 -23.31
CA ALA A 379 15.20 19.32 -23.30
C ALA A 379 15.00 18.74 -21.88
N ILE A 380 16.08 18.57 -21.12
CA ILE A 380 16.01 18.15 -19.71
C ILE A 380 15.29 19.20 -18.87
N LEU A 381 15.54 20.50 -19.09
CA LEU A 381 14.84 21.56 -18.37
C LEU A 381 13.32 21.48 -18.58
N CYS A 382 12.87 21.33 -19.83
CA CYS A 382 11.45 21.14 -20.15
C CYS A 382 10.88 19.87 -19.51
N GLU A 383 11.62 18.77 -19.60
CA GLU A 383 11.22 17.49 -19.01
C GLU A 383 11.02 17.61 -17.50
N VAL A 384 11.97 18.23 -16.79
CA VAL A 384 11.92 18.40 -15.33
C VAL A 384 10.73 19.24 -14.89
N ILE A 385 10.43 20.32 -15.61
CA ILE A 385 9.27 21.20 -15.31
C ILE A 385 7.95 20.42 -15.51
N LEU A 386 7.81 19.71 -16.63
CA LEU A 386 6.61 18.92 -16.92
C LEU A 386 6.45 17.76 -15.93
N MET A 387 7.55 17.14 -15.53
CA MET A 387 7.53 16.05 -14.56
C MET A 387 7.20 16.54 -13.14
N ALA A 388 7.66 17.72 -12.75
CA ALA A 388 7.26 18.35 -11.47
C ALA A 388 5.73 18.54 -11.42
N MET A 389 5.11 18.98 -12.52
CA MET A 389 3.65 19.07 -12.62
C MET A 389 2.97 17.69 -12.51
N ALA A 390 3.52 16.68 -13.19
CA ALA A 390 2.99 15.31 -13.16
C ALA A 390 3.06 14.69 -11.75
N LEU A 391 4.17 14.91 -11.05
CA LEU A 391 4.37 14.48 -9.67
C LEU A 391 3.44 15.22 -8.71
N ALA A 392 3.23 16.53 -8.88
CA ALA A 392 2.27 17.29 -8.10
C ALA A 392 0.81 16.79 -8.27
N ASP A 393 0.37 16.51 -9.52
CA ASP A 393 -0.95 15.90 -9.77
C ASP A 393 -1.07 14.52 -9.11
N ARG A 394 0.02 13.73 -9.12
CA ARG A 394 0.06 12.43 -8.42
C ARG A 394 -0.13 12.59 -6.92
N VAL A 395 0.55 13.54 -6.28
CA VAL A 395 0.38 13.82 -4.83
C VAL A 395 -1.06 14.23 -4.53
N ARG A 396 -1.59 15.18 -5.32
CA ARG A 396 -2.96 15.66 -5.14
C ARG A 396 -3.96 14.52 -5.24
N TYR A 397 -3.85 13.68 -6.27
CA TYR A 397 -4.75 12.54 -6.44
C TYR A 397 -4.63 11.50 -5.32
N GLN A 398 -3.41 11.23 -4.84
CA GLN A 398 -3.22 10.35 -3.68
C GLN A 398 -3.91 10.91 -2.43
N ARG A 399 -3.81 12.22 -2.20
CA ARG A 399 -4.47 12.90 -1.09
C ARG A 399 -5.98 12.87 -1.23
N GLU A 400 -6.52 13.17 -2.42
CA GLU A 400 -7.96 13.09 -2.69
C GLU A 400 -8.48 11.67 -2.46
N ARG A 401 -7.77 10.64 -2.92
CA ARG A 401 -8.12 9.23 -2.62
C ARG A 401 -8.05 8.89 -1.14
N ALA A 402 -7.01 9.34 -0.44
CA ALA A 402 -6.87 9.07 0.99
C ALA A 402 -8.01 9.72 1.79
N LEU A 403 -8.38 10.95 1.45
CA LEU A 403 -9.54 11.63 2.04
C LEU A 403 -10.83 10.90 1.72
N TYR A 404 -11.01 10.48 0.47
CA TYR A 404 -12.19 9.70 0.06
C TYR A 404 -12.27 8.37 0.82
N HIS A 405 -11.17 7.64 0.97
CA HIS A 405 -11.13 6.39 1.77
C HIS A 405 -11.31 6.63 3.27
N ALA A 406 -10.97 7.81 3.78
CA ALA A 406 -11.21 8.17 5.17
C ALA A 406 -12.69 8.47 5.44
N THR A 407 -13.47 8.91 4.44
CA THR A 407 -14.90 9.26 4.61
C THR A 407 -15.86 8.27 3.97
N HIS A 408 -15.40 7.40 3.09
CA HIS A 408 -16.20 6.42 2.37
C HIS A 408 -15.66 5.00 2.53
N THR A 409 -16.54 4.02 2.50
CA THR A 409 -16.21 2.60 2.43
C THR A 409 -15.61 2.26 1.05
N GLN A 410 -14.57 1.43 1.02
CA GLN A 410 -13.88 1.10 -0.25
C GLN A 410 -14.75 0.28 -1.22
N GLN A 411 -15.57 -0.62 -0.67
CA GLN A 411 -16.30 -1.62 -1.43
C GLN A 411 -17.66 -1.08 -1.91
N THR A 412 -18.40 -0.42 -1.01
CA THR A 412 -19.74 0.09 -1.29
C THR A 412 -19.75 1.52 -1.81
N LYS A 413 -18.65 2.29 -1.61
CA LYS A 413 -18.54 3.72 -1.95
C LYS A 413 -19.58 4.59 -1.23
N LEU A 414 -20.12 4.09 -0.13
CA LEU A 414 -21.05 4.82 0.74
C LEU A 414 -20.25 5.57 1.81
N LEU A 415 -20.87 6.55 2.46
CA LEU A 415 -20.25 7.23 3.61
C LEU A 415 -19.94 6.23 4.72
N ASN A 416 -18.85 6.40 5.45
CA ASN A 416 -18.46 5.52 6.54
C ASN A 416 -18.75 6.12 7.93
N SER A 417 -18.42 5.38 8.98
CA SER A 417 -18.55 5.84 10.37
C SER A 417 -17.79 7.13 10.69
N SER A 418 -16.67 7.41 10.03
CA SER A 418 -15.89 8.62 10.26
C SER A 418 -16.63 9.87 9.74
N LYS A 419 -17.32 9.77 8.60
CA LYS A 419 -18.17 10.86 8.10
C LYS A 419 -19.39 11.07 8.99
N LEU A 420 -20.01 9.98 9.46
CA LEU A 420 -21.09 10.04 10.44
C LEU A 420 -20.66 10.78 11.73
N LYS A 421 -19.44 10.51 12.22
CA LYS A 421 -18.84 11.19 13.37
C LYS A 421 -18.63 12.69 13.14
N GLN A 422 -18.16 13.07 11.94
CA GLN A 422 -18.00 14.47 11.56
C GLN A 422 -19.35 15.21 11.55
N ALA A 423 -20.39 14.59 10.97
CA ALA A 423 -21.74 15.16 10.95
C ALA A 423 -22.32 15.30 12.37
N PHE A 424 -22.13 14.30 13.23
CA PHE A 424 -22.52 14.36 14.64
C PHE A 424 -21.84 15.51 15.38
N MET A 425 -20.52 15.66 15.26
CA MET A 425 -19.76 16.75 15.89
C MET A 425 -20.23 18.14 15.39
N ALA A 426 -20.49 18.28 14.09
CA ALA A 426 -21.01 19.52 13.53
C ALA A 426 -22.40 19.87 14.10
N LEU A 427 -23.30 18.90 14.22
CA LEU A 427 -24.64 19.09 14.80
C LEU A 427 -24.61 19.40 16.30
N GLN A 428 -23.72 18.76 17.04
CA GLN A 428 -23.50 19.05 18.47
C GLN A 428 -22.97 20.46 18.70
N SER A 429 -22.05 20.94 17.86
CA SER A 429 -21.57 22.33 17.95
C SER A 429 -22.67 23.38 17.75
N GLN A 430 -23.78 23.00 17.10
CA GLN A 430 -24.97 23.84 16.89
C GLN A 430 -26.05 23.65 17.96
N ASN A 431 -25.78 22.90 19.05
CA ASN A 431 -26.73 22.56 20.11
C ASN A 431 -28.05 21.95 19.61
N ARG A 432 -28.00 21.17 18.52
CA ARG A 432 -29.19 20.49 18.00
C ARG A 432 -29.40 19.14 18.70
N SER A 433 -30.65 18.85 19.07
CA SER A 433 -31.03 17.49 19.51
C SER A 433 -30.79 16.52 18.35
N THR A 434 -30.10 15.42 18.62
CA THR A 434 -29.73 14.43 17.60
C THR A 434 -30.08 13.02 18.06
N THR A 435 -30.66 12.26 17.13
CA THR A 435 -31.02 10.85 17.34
C THR A 435 -30.37 10.00 16.25
N LEU A 436 -29.60 9.00 16.66
CA LEU A 436 -28.99 8.00 15.77
C LEU A 436 -30.01 6.92 15.50
N CYS A 437 -30.20 6.61 14.22
CA CYS A 437 -31.02 5.51 13.76
C CYS A 437 -30.09 4.51 13.08
N LEU A 438 -30.01 3.29 13.60
CA LEU A 438 -29.29 2.18 12.99
C LEU A 438 -30.29 1.22 12.35
N ILE A 439 -30.05 0.84 11.09
CA ILE A 439 -30.88 -0.10 10.33
C ILE A 439 -29.98 -1.27 9.96
N LYS A 440 -30.28 -2.47 10.47
CA LYS A 440 -29.50 -3.69 10.21
C LYS A 440 -30.30 -4.68 9.38
N ILE A 441 -29.69 -5.21 8.32
CA ILE A 441 -30.18 -6.39 7.61
C ILE A 441 -30.05 -7.62 8.54
N ARG A 442 -31.17 -8.26 8.87
CA ARG A 442 -31.17 -9.49 9.68
C ARG A 442 -30.50 -10.64 8.94
N HIS A 443 -29.79 -11.48 9.68
CA HIS A 443 -29.07 -12.65 9.14
C HIS A 443 -28.11 -12.33 7.98
N PHE A 444 -27.63 -11.08 7.86
CA PHE A 444 -26.70 -10.70 6.79
C PHE A 444 -25.41 -11.53 6.79
N ASN A 445 -24.88 -11.85 7.98
CA ASN A 445 -23.71 -12.72 8.09
C ASN A 445 -23.99 -14.13 7.54
N SER A 446 -25.19 -14.66 7.80
CA SER A 446 -25.64 -15.95 7.24
C SER A 446 -25.82 -15.88 5.73
N LEU A 447 -26.19 -14.72 5.16
CA LEU A 447 -26.22 -14.56 3.71
C LEU A 447 -24.83 -14.63 3.08
N ASN A 448 -23.80 -14.15 3.76
CA ASN A 448 -22.42 -14.18 3.27
C ASN A 448 -21.84 -15.60 3.13
N THR A 449 -22.47 -16.64 3.69
CA THR A 449 -22.08 -18.03 3.44
C THR A 449 -22.63 -18.56 2.11
N ILE A 450 -23.74 -17.97 1.63
CA ILE A 450 -24.44 -18.38 0.41
C ILE A 450 -24.02 -17.51 -0.79
N ILE A 451 -23.73 -16.23 -0.56
CA ILE A 451 -23.37 -15.28 -1.62
C ILE A 451 -21.89 -14.90 -1.53
N THR A 452 -21.25 -14.75 -2.69
CA THR A 452 -19.88 -14.24 -2.76
C THR A 452 -19.81 -12.81 -2.20
N SER A 453 -18.65 -12.39 -1.70
CA SER A 453 -18.47 -11.03 -1.17
C SER A 453 -18.86 -9.94 -2.18
N SER A 454 -18.62 -10.18 -3.47
CA SER A 454 -19.04 -9.27 -4.55
C SER A 454 -20.56 -9.09 -4.66
N GLN A 455 -21.31 -10.18 -4.45
CA GLN A 455 -22.78 -10.16 -4.42
C GLN A 455 -23.29 -9.48 -3.15
N GLY A 456 -22.66 -9.72 -2.00
CA GLY A 456 -22.97 -9.02 -0.75
C GLY A 456 -22.82 -7.50 -0.86
N TYR A 457 -21.77 -7.00 -1.50
CA TYR A 457 -21.62 -5.56 -1.75
C TYR A 457 -22.67 -4.99 -2.70
N THR A 458 -23.08 -5.76 -3.71
CA THR A 458 -24.17 -5.37 -4.61
C THR A 458 -25.48 -5.26 -3.83
N LEU A 459 -25.77 -6.21 -2.94
CA LEU A 459 -26.95 -6.16 -2.07
C LEU A 459 -26.95 -4.90 -1.19
N ILE A 460 -25.83 -4.62 -0.53
CA ILE A 460 -25.68 -3.42 0.31
C ILE A 460 -25.96 -2.16 -0.50
N LYS A 461 -25.45 -2.06 -1.73
CA LYS A 461 -25.68 -0.88 -2.60
C LYS A 461 -27.15 -0.73 -3.00
N HIS A 462 -27.84 -1.84 -3.33
CA HIS A 462 -29.25 -1.80 -3.67
C HIS A 462 -30.08 -1.34 -2.47
N VAL A 463 -29.89 -1.97 -1.31
CA VAL A 463 -30.60 -1.59 -0.07
C VAL A 463 -30.31 -0.14 0.31
N ALA A 464 -29.05 0.30 0.22
CA ALA A 464 -28.67 1.66 0.52
C ALA A 464 -29.34 2.67 -0.42
N LYS A 465 -29.46 2.35 -1.71
CA LYS A 465 -30.12 3.22 -2.69
C LYS A 465 -31.60 3.41 -2.37
N GLU A 466 -32.30 2.32 -2.06
CA GLU A 466 -33.72 2.38 -1.68
C GLU A 466 -33.93 3.13 -0.36
N LEU A 467 -33.09 2.85 0.66
CA LEU A 467 -33.11 3.58 1.92
C LEU A 467 -32.85 5.08 1.72
N GLU A 468 -31.86 5.44 0.90
CA GLU A 468 -31.55 6.84 0.63
C GLU A 468 -32.70 7.55 -0.08
N LEU A 469 -33.38 6.87 -1.03
CA LEU A 469 -34.58 7.41 -1.68
C LEU A 469 -35.70 7.67 -0.67
N GLU A 470 -36.03 6.71 0.18
CA GLU A 470 -37.09 6.87 1.19
C GLU A 470 -36.73 7.96 2.22
N LEU A 471 -35.49 7.95 2.73
CA LEU A 471 -34.99 8.99 3.65
C LEU A 471 -34.98 10.38 3.00
N SER A 472 -34.87 10.46 1.67
CA SER A 472 -34.83 11.75 0.97
C SER A 472 -36.15 12.48 0.90
N HIS A 473 -37.27 11.75 0.96
CA HIS A 473 -38.62 12.31 1.02
C HIS A 473 -38.93 12.93 2.38
N GLU A 474 -38.19 12.53 3.41
CA GLU A 474 -38.42 12.95 4.79
C GLU A 474 -37.46 14.10 5.18
N ARG A 475 -38.02 15.19 5.72
CA ARG A 475 -37.24 16.39 6.11
C ARG A 475 -36.53 16.24 7.46
N GLU A 476 -36.78 15.16 8.19
CA GLU A 476 -36.24 14.95 9.54
C GLU A 476 -34.77 14.48 9.54
N PHE A 477 -34.36 13.79 8.48
CA PHE A 477 -33.02 13.23 8.33
C PHE A 477 -32.06 14.25 7.74
N THR A 478 -30.92 14.41 8.40
CA THR A 478 -29.88 15.38 8.02
C THR A 478 -28.95 14.80 6.96
N ASN A 479 -28.53 15.66 6.04
CA ASN A 479 -27.49 15.35 5.07
C ASN A 479 -26.15 15.20 5.78
N LEU A 480 -25.50 14.05 5.63
CA LEU A 480 -24.18 13.77 6.19
C LEU A 480 -23.07 14.43 5.35
N GLU A 481 -23.36 14.71 4.08
CA GLU A 481 -22.50 15.45 3.17
C GLU A 481 -23.35 16.37 2.27
N THR A 482 -22.87 17.60 2.07
CA THR A 482 -23.45 18.55 1.12
C THR A 482 -22.41 18.79 0.02
N ASP A 483 -22.47 17.99 -1.04
CA ASP A 483 -21.71 18.24 -2.27
C ASP A 483 -22.66 18.75 -3.36
N LEU A 484 -22.14 19.44 -4.37
CA LEU A 484 -22.91 20.22 -5.35
C LEU A 484 -23.93 19.40 -6.17
N ASN A 485 -23.83 18.06 -6.18
CA ASN A 485 -24.68 17.15 -6.97
C ASN A 485 -25.43 16.08 -6.15
N THR A 486 -25.06 15.82 -4.89
CA THR A 486 -25.69 14.77 -4.06
C THR A 486 -25.69 15.16 -2.58
N SER A 487 -26.78 14.84 -1.88
CA SER A 487 -26.95 15.08 -0.44
C SER A 487 -27.24 13.77 0.31
N PRO A 488 -26.25 12.86 0.44
CA PRO A 488 -26.45 11.57 1.09
C PRO A 488 -26.75 11.74 2.58
N ARG A 489 -27.71 10.96 3.08
CA ARG A 489 -28.17 10.91 4.47
C ARG A 489 -27.80 9.60 5.17
N LEU A 490 -27.36 8.59 4.42
CA LEU A 490 -27.00 7.27 4.93
C LEU A 490 -25.48 7.06 5.01
N ALA A 491 -25.04 6.45 6.12
CA ALA A 491 -23.69 5.92 6.28
C ALA A 491 -23.73 4.39 6.42
N ASP A 492 -22.76 3.71 5.82
CA ASP A 492 -22.50 2.28 5.93
C ASP A 492 -21.51 2.03 7.09
N LEU A 493 -21.97 1.30 8.10
CA LEU A 493 -21.18 0.89 9.27
C LEU A 493 -20.58 -0.51 9.11
N SER A 494 -20.65 -1.11 7.91
CA SER A 494 -20.26 -2.47 7.59
C SER A 494 -21.24 -3.54 8.10
N SER A 495 -21.09 -4.77 7.59
CA SER A 495 -21.87 -5.96 7.98
C SER A 495 -23.39 -5.78 7.86
N GLY A 496 -23.84 -5.06 6.83
CA GLY A 496 -25.26 -4.82 6.56
C GLY A 496 -25.93 -3.86 7.55
N VAL A 497 -25.15 -3.03 8.24
CA VAL A 497 -25.66 -2.00 9.17
C VAL A 497 -25.50 -0.63 8.54
N PHE A 498 -26.62 0.09 8.45
CA PHE A 498 -26.67 1.47 8.00
C PHE A 498 -27.02 2.41 9.14
N ALA A 499 -26.59 3.66 9.03
CA ALA A 499 -26.81 4.70 10.02
C ALA A 499 -27.31 5.99 9.36
N CYS A 500 -28.30 6.63 9.97
CA CYS A 500 -28.73 7.99 9.63
C CYS A 500 -29.00 8.80 10.91
N ILE A 501 -28.97 10.14 10.78
CA ILE A 501 -29.15 11.07 11.89
C ILE A 501 -30.45 11.85 11.70
N SER A 502 -31.35 11.78 12.68
CA SER A 502 -32.53 12.65 12.76
C SER A 502 -32.28 13.82 13.71
N THR A 503 -32.79 15.01 13.35
CA THR A 503 -32.58 16.26 14.11
C THR A 503 -33.86 16.90 14.65
N LYS A 504 -35.04 16.34 14.34
CA LYS A 504 -36.31 17.06 14.47
C LYS A 504 -37.30 16.50 15.50
N THR A 505 -37.03 15.37 16.14
CA THR A 505 -38.01 14.71 17.01
C THR A 505 -37.65 14.83 18.50
N GLN A 506 -38.50 15.57 19.23
CA GLN A 506 -38.62 15.47 20.70
C GLN A 506 -39.46 14.25 21.10
N ASN A 507 -40.18 13.63 20.16
CA ASN A 507 -41.00 12.44 20.40
C ASN A 507 -40.39 11.21 19.71
N GLN A 508 -39.91 10.27 20.52
CA GLN A 508 -39.29 9.03 20.05
C GLN A 508 -40.29 8.16 19.28
N GLU A 509 -41.53 8.02 19.75
CA GLU A 509 -42.57 7.15 19.16
C GLU A 509 -42.87 7.52 17.70
N MET A 510 -42.89 8.82 17.40
CA MET A 510 -43.10 9.30 16.03
C MET A 510 -41.96 8.91 15.09
N LEU A 511 -40.72 8.93 15.59
CA LEU A 511 -39.54 8.47 14.84
C LEU A 511 -39.56 6.95 14.64
N GLU A 512 -40.03 6.18 15.64
CA GLU A 512 -40.20 4.73 15.51
C GLU A 512 -41.22 4.39 14.42
N ALA A 513 -42.38 5.07 14.43
CA ALA A 513 -43.41 4.91 13.42
C ALA A 513 -42.92 5.30 12.02
N LEU A 514 -42.16 6.39 11.91
CA LEU A 514 -41.57 6.83 10.64
C LEU A 514 -40.58 5.80 10.08
N LEU A 515 -39.65 5.31 10.91
CA LEU A 515 -38.67 4.31 10.47
C LEU A 515 -39.36 2.98 10.11
N THR A 516 -40.42 2.60 10.81
CA THR A 516 -41.22 1.41 10.48
C THR A 516 -41.94 1.59 9.13
N LYS A 517 -42.44 2.79 8.84
CA LYS A 517 -43.01 3.13 7.53
C LYS A 517 -41.97 3.03 6.42
N ILE A 518 -40.77 3.59 6.63
CA ILE A 518 -39.65 3.52 5.68
C ILE A 518 -39.23 2.08 5.41
N ILE A 519 -39.17 1.23 6.44
CA ILE A 519 -38.80 -0.18 6.23
C ILE A 519 -39.90 -0.96 5.51
N SER A 520 -41.16 -0.64 5.76
CA SER A 520 -42.28 -1.32 5.10
C SER A 520 -42.48 -0.90 3.64
N SER A 521 -41.94 0.25 3.22
CA SER A 521 -41.89 0.67 1.81
C SER A 521 -40.74 0.05 1.02
N LEU A 522 -39.74 -0.55 1.69
CA LEU A 522 -38.64 -1.24 1.00
C LEU A 522 -39.14 -2.47 0.20
N PRO A 523 -38.45 -2.84 -0.90
CA PRO A 523 -38.75 -4.04 -1.65
C PRO A 523 -38.78 -5.30 -0.76
N LYS A 524 -39.83 -6.11 -0.91
CA LYS A 524 -39.99 -7.37 -0.16
C LYS A 524 -39.02 -8.46 -0.63
N GLN A 525 -38.53 -8.37 -1.87
CA GLN A 525 -37.60 -9.32 -2.48
C GLN A 525 -36.51 -8.56 -3.24
N TYR A 526 -35.27 -9.03 -3.12
CA TYR A 526 -34.11 -8.51 -3.83
C TYR A 526 -33.54 -9.59 -4.74
N GLU A 527 -33.49 -9.33 -6.04
CA GLU A 527 -32.88 -10.25 -7.00
C GLU A 527 -31.37 -10.01 -7.11
N ILE A 528 -30.56 -11.04 -6.87
CA ILE A 528 -29.10 -11.00 -7.08
C ILE A 528 -28.67 -12.20 -7.90
N LYS A 529 -28.32 -11.97 -9.18
CA LYS A 529 -27.89 -13.02 -10.13
C LYS A 529 -28.84 -14.23 -10.15
N GLY A 530 -30.15 -14.00 -10.14
CA GLY A 530 -31.18 -15.04 -10.18
C GLY A 530 -31.62 -15.62 -8.83
N LEU A 531 -31.01 -15.20 -7.71
CA LEU A 531 -31.49 -15.53 -6.36
C LEU A 531 -32.46 -14.44 -5.87
N ASN A 532 -33.67 -14.82 -5.48
CA ASN A 532 -34.64 -13.94 -4.84
C ASN A 532 -34.48 -14.00 -3.33
N LEU A 533 -33.87 -12.95 -2.75
CA LEU A 533 -33.62 -12.86 -1.31
C LEU A 533 -34.74 -12.05 -0.64
N GLN A 534 -35.43 -12.65 0.32
CA GLN A 534 -36.35 -11.94 1.19
C GLN A 534 -35.57 -11.38 2.39
N LEU A 535 -35.45 -10.06 2.45
CA LEU A 535 -34.74 -9.39 3.54
C LEU A 535 -35.69 -8.98 4.66
N SER A 536 -35.18 -9.03 5.88
CA SER A 536 -35.82 -8.47 7.07
C SER A 536 -34.86 -7.51 7.74
N TYR A 537 -35.38 -6.52 8.46
CA TYR A 537 -34.59 -5.46 9.05
C TYR A 537 -34.86 -5.31 10.55
N SER A 538 -33.84 -4.89 11.29
CA SER A 538 -33.94 -4.45 12.68
C SER A 538 -33.57 -2.98 12.77
N ILE A 539 -34.29 -2.21 13.60
CA ILE A 539 -33.99 -0.81 13.87
C ILE A 539 -33.55 -0.63 15.31
N GLY A 540 -32.46 0.11 15.52
CA GLY A 540 -32.02 0.57 16.83
C GLY A 540 -31.98 2.10 16.87
N ILE A 541 -32.63 2.69 17.87
CA ILE A 541 -32.66 4.14 18.05
C ILE A 541 -31.89 4.53 19.33
N SER A 542 -31.07 5.56 19.22
CA SER A 542 -30.27 6.10 20.32
C SER A 542 -30.26 7.62 20.29
N SER A 543 -30.82 8.26 21.32
CA SER A 543 -30.70 9.71 21.51
C SER A 543 -29.33 10.06 22.09
N ALA A 544 -28.69 11.10 21.54
CA ALA A 544 -27.37 11.55 21.97
C ALA A 544 -27.34 12.02 23.44
N GLY A 545 -28.48 12.43 24.00
CA GLY A 545 -28.56 12.95 25.37
C GLY A 545 -27.62 14.14 25.59
N LYS A 546 -27.03 14.24 26.80
CA LYS A 546 -26.04 15.29 27.16
C LYS A 546 -24.58 14.89 26.90
N SER A 547 -24.30 13.68 26.38
CA SER A 547 -22.93 13.23 26.17
C SER A 547 -22.43 13.60 24.77
N ASN A 548 -21.27 14.25 24.70
CA ASN A 548 -20.60 14.57 23.41
C ASN A 548 -19.77 13.40 22.85
N ASP A 549 -19.87 12.20 23.44
CA ASP A 549 -19.09 11.04 23.02
C ASP A 549 -19.81 10.24 21.93
N PHE A 550 -19.26 10.33 20.71
CA PHE A 550 -19.76 9.61 19.54
C PHE A 550 -19.69 8.08 19.71
N GLU A 551 -18.64 7.55 20.34
CA GLU A 551 -18.48 6.10 20.48
C GLU A 551 -19.54 5.53 21.44
N TYR A 552 -19.82 6.27 22.52
CA TYR A 552 -20.91 5.95 23.44
C TYR A 552 -22.27 6.00 22.74
N TRP A 553 -22.52 7.03 21.93
CA TRP A 553 -23.75 7.18 21.16
C TRP A 553 -23.98 6.04 20.18
N LEU A 554 -22.93 5.65 19.45
CA LEU A 554 -22.93 4.54 18.50
C LEU A 554 -23.15 3.19 19.20
N LYS A 555 -22.47 2.94 20.32
CA LYS A 555 -22.63 1.72 21.13
C LYS A 555 -24.07 1.55 21.62
N ARG A 556 -24.72 2.64 22.06
CA ARG A 556 -26.13 2.61 22.45
C ARG A 556 -27.06 2.25 21.29
N GLY A 557 -26.77 2.74 20.07
CA GLY A 557 -27.48 2.33 18.87
C GLY A 557 -27.38 0.82 18.61
N TYR A 558 -26.20 0.24 18.77
CA TYR A 558 -26.01 -1.22 18.63
C TYR A 558 -26.71 -2.04 19.72
N LEU A 559 -26.77 -1.54 20.96
CA LEU A 559 -27.53 -2.17 22.03
C LEU A 559 -29.03 -2.13 21.74
N ALA A 560 -29.53 -1.02 21.21
CA ALA A 560 -30.91 -0.89 20.74
C ALA A 560 -31.23 -1.90 19.63
N LEU A 561 -30.31 -2.10 18.66
CA LEU A 561 -30.44 -3.16 17.64
C LEU A 561 -30.54 -4.57 18.25
N LYS A 562 -29.78 -4.86 19.32
CA LYS A 562 -29.82 -6.18 19.99
C LYS A 562 -31.15 -6.42 20.72
N LYS A 563 -31.79 -5.37 21.26
CA LYS A 563 -33.08 -5.47 21.96
C LYS A 563 -34.26 -5.72 21.03
N ALA A 564 -34.15 -5.40 19.75
CA ALA A 564 -35.20 -5.56 18.73
C ALA A 564 -35.42 -7.03 18.26
N LYS A 565 -35.25 -8.03 19.15
CA LYS A 565 -35.17 -9.47 18.82
C LYS A 565 -36.52 -10.23 18.80
N GLY A 566 -37.67 -9.61 19.10
CA GLY A 566 -38.92 -10.33 19.35
C GLY A 566 -39.88 -10.58 18.16
N SER A 567 -39.91 -9.72 17.13
CA SER A 567 -40.78 -9.92 15.94
C SER A 567 -40.29 -9.16 14.70
N VAL A 568 -40.95 -9.32 13.55
CA VAL A 568 -40.67 -8.58 12.29
C VAL A 568 -40.91 -7.08 12.51
N ASN A 569 -39.94 -6.23 12.16
CA ASN A 569 -40.00 -4.75 12.23
C ASN A 569 -40.14 -4.14 13.65
N GLN A 570 -39.34 -4.57 14.63
CA GLN A 570 -39.28 -3.89 15.93
C GLN A 570 -38.21 -2.79 15.99
N VAL A 571 -38.55 -1.73 16.73
CA VAL A 571 -37.66 -0.64 17.12
C VAL A 571 -37.24 -0.87 18.57
N GLY A 572 -35.93 -1.04 18.81
CA GLY A 572 -35.39 -1.03 20.17
C GLY A 572 -35.03 0.40 20.58
N SER A 573 -35.42 0.82 21.79
CA SER A 573 -34.95 2.06 22.41
C SER A 573 -34.13 1.79 23.66
N SER A 574 -33.07 2.59 23.85
CA SER A 574 -32.24 2.57 25.06
C SER A 574 -32.57 3.76 25.98
N SER A 575 -33.82 3.91 26.41
CA SER A 575 -34.22 4.98 27.34
C SER A 575 -33.69 4.80 28.78
N ASN A 576 -33.24 3.60 29.18
CA ASN A 576 -32.79 3.36 30.55
C ASN A 576 -31.26 3.40 30.70
N GLY A 577 -30.77 4.44 31.38
CA GLY A 577 -29.36 4.78 31.57
C GLY A 577 -28.56 3.97 32.61
N ASN A 578 -29.09 2.88 33.16
CA ASN A 578 -28.48 2.23 34.33
C ASN A 578 -27.68 0.93 34.06
N ASN A 579 -27.81 0.28 32.90
CA ASN A 579 -27.16 -1.04 32.71
C ASN A 579 -25.69 -0.97 32.27
N LEU A 580 -25.25 0.12 31.64
CA LEU A 580 -23.89 0.18 31.06
C LEU A 580 -22.76 0.39 32.09
N MET A 581 -23.02 1.13 33.18
CA MET A 581 -22.09 1.19 34.32
C MET A 581 -22.10 -0.11 35.13
N MET A 582 -23.25 -0.81 35.18
CA MET A 582 -23.39 -2.11 35.83
C MET A 582 -22.52 -3.16 35.14
N ASP A 583 -22.49 -3.20 33.80
CA ASP A 583 -21.71 -4.19 33.03
C ASP A 583 -20.18 -4.02 33.22
N VAL A 584 -19.66 -2.79 33.30
CA VAL A 584 -18.22 -2.54 33.51
C VAL A 584 -17.80 -2.85 34.94
N ALA A 585 -18.61 -2.42 35.93
CA ALA A 585 -18.35 -2.73 37.33
C ALA A 585 -18.44 -4.24 37.60
N LEU A 586 -19.43 -4.92 37.01
CA LEU A 586 -19.60 -6.37 37.10
C LEU A 586 -18.46 -7.12 36.40
N ALA A 587 -18.00 -6.65 35.24
CA ALA A 587 -16.83 -7.21 34.55
C ALA A 587 -15.55 -7.09 35.40
N ALA A 588 -15.32 -5.92 36.02
CA ALA A 588 -14.20 -5.74 36.94
C ALA A 588 -14.29 -6.67 38.16
N LYS A 589 -15.49 -6.89 38.69
CA LYS A 589 -15.74 -7.84 39.78
C LYS A 589 -15.53 -9.29 39.35
N LEU A 590 -15.95 -9.67 38.15
CA LEU A 590 -15.72 -11.01 37.60
C LEU A 590 -14.22 -11.27 37.43
N GLN A 591 -13.47 -10.30 36.89
CA GLN A 591 -12.02 -10.43 36.75
C GLN A 591 -11.32 -10.52 38.11
N GLN A 592 -11.80 -9.79 39.11
CA GLN A 592 -11.33 -9.92 40.49
C GLN A 592 -11.63 -11.32 41.03
N ALA A 593 -12.85 -11.83 40.86
CA ALA A 593 -13.30 -13.14 41.33
C ALA A 593 -12.48 -14.30 40.73
N ILE A 594 -12.08 -14.20 39.45
CA ILE A 594 -11.17 -15.15 38.81
C ILE A 594 -9.81 -15.16 39.54
N LYS A 595 -9.24 -13.97 39.81
CA LYS A 595 -7.92 -13.84 40.47
C LYS A 595 -7.94 -14.25 41.94
N THR A 596 -9.06 -14.09 42.63
CA THR A 596 -9.21 -14.40 44.06
C THR A 596 -9.86 -15.77 44.32
N ASN A 597 -10.07 -16.60 43.28
CA ASN A 597 -10.71 -17.92 43.37
C ASN A 597 -12.08 -17.90 44.07
N GLN A 598 -12.92 -16.90 43.77
CA GLN A 598 -14.28 -16.77 44.29
C GLN A 598 -15.33 -17.49 43.44
N LEU A 599 -14.92 -18.03 42.29
CA LEU A 599 -15.75 -18.85 41.42
C LEU A 599 -15.70 -20.32 41.87
N ALA A 600 -16.71 -21.10 41.50
CA ALA A 600 -16.78 -22.53 41.78
C ALA A 600 -17.28 -23.31 40.56
N LEU A 601 -16.90 -24.59 40.47
CA LEU A 601 -17.46 -25.54 39.50
C LEU A 601 -18.44 -26.46 40.21
N TYR A 602 -19.61 -26.62 39.58
CA TYR A 602 -20.62 -27.59 39.97
C TYR A 602 -20.64 -28.67 38.90
N TYR A 603 -20.88 -29.92 39.30
CA TYR A 603 -20.73 -31.09 38.46
C TYR A 603 -22.10 -31.75 38.26
N GLN A 604 -22.53 -31.87 37.02
CA GLN A 604 -23.75 -32.59 36.67
C GLN A 604 -23.40 -33.99 36.15
N PRO A 605 -23.91 -35.08 36.75
CA PRO A 605 -23.52 -36.45 36.37
C PRO A 605 -24.02 -36.84 34.97
N GLN A 606 -23.16 -37.55 34.25
CA GLN A 606 -23.45 -38.24 32.99
C GLN A 606 -23.54 -39.75 33.23
N ILE A 607 -24.72 -40.32 33.00
CA ILE A 607 -25.02 -41.73 33.26
C ILE A 607 -24.82 -42.53 31.98
N ASN A 608 -24.06 -43.62 32.05
CA ASN A 608 -23.99 -44.59 30.97
C ASN A 608 -25.25 -45.48 31.03
N LEU A 609 -26.08 -45.45 29.98
CA LEU A 609 -27.40 -46.09 29.96
C LEU A 609 -27.34 -47.63 29.91
N LEU A 610 -26.23 -48.19 29.42
CA LEU A 610 -26.01 -49.64 29.39
C LEU A 610 -25.69 -50.20 30.78
N SER A 611 -24.78 -49.54 31.49
CA SER A 611 -24.30 -49.97 32.81
C SER A 611 -25.09 -49.37 33.98
N ASN A 612 -25.91 -48.34 33.73
CA ASN A 612 -26.59 -47.52 34.74
C ASN A 612 -25.64 -46.91 35.78
N HIS A 613 -24.35 -46.75 35.44
CA HIS A 613 -23.34 -46.15 36.29
C HIS A 613 -22.94 -44.75 35.81
N VAL A 614 -22.48 -43.93 36.75
CA VAL A 614 -21.96 -42.59 36.45
C VAL A 614 -20.62 -42.73 35.74
N SER A 615 -20.53 -42.25 34.50
CA SER A 615 -19.33 -42.32 33.66
C SER A 615 -18.48 -41.04 33.72
N GLY A 616 -19.13 -39.90 33.92
CA GLY A 616 -18.48 -38.60 33.95
C GLY A 616 -19.37 -37.51 34.55
N ALA A 617 -18.93 -36.27 34.41
CA ALA A 617 -19.75 -35.10 34.71
C ALA A 617 -19.41 -33.90 33.83
N GLU A 618 -20.41 -33.08 33.58
CA GLU A 618 -20.23 -31.74 33.01
C GLU A 618 -19.90 -30.73 34.12
N ALA A 619 -18.81 -29.99 33.93
CA ALA A 619 -18.38 -28.93 34.83
C ALA A 619 -19.05 -27.61 34.45
N LEU A 620 -19.97 -27.17 35.30
CA LEU A 620 -20.77 -25.97 35.12
C LEU A 620 -20.30 -24.88 36.07
N LEU A 621 -19.89 -23.74 35.51
CA LEU A 621 -19.42 -22.58 36.26
C LEU A 621 -20.52 -22.03 37.17
N ARG A 622 -20.17 -21.63 38.39
CA ARG A 622 -21.03 -20.91 39.33
C ARG A 622 -20.25 -19.79 40.02
N TRP A 623 -20.95 -18.71 40.37
CA TRP A 623 -20.41 -17.64 41.21
C TRP A 623 -21.13 -17.63 42.56
N PRO A 624 -20.61 -18.34 43.58
CA PRO A 624 -21.21 -18.41 44.90
C PRO A 624 -20.94 -17.12 45.70
N ASP A 625 -21.58 -16.02 45.31
CA ASP A 625 -21.63 -14.77 46.07
C ASP A 625 -23.10 -14.40 46.30
N PRO A 626 -23.56 -14.15 47.55
CA PRO A 626 -24.94 -13.78 47.83
C PRO A 626 -25.41 -12.56 47.03
N THR A 627 -24.50 -11.64 46.72
CA THR A 627 -24.75 -10.42 45.93
C THR A 627 -25.07 -10.72 44.46
N TYR A 628 -24.52 -11.81 43.93
CA TYR A 628 -24.66 -12.22 42.52
C TYR A 628 -25.52 -13.47 42.34
N SER A 629 -26.25 -13.89 43.39
CA SER A 629 -27.11 -15.08 43.39
C SER A 629 -28.24 -15.07 42.35
N ASN A 630 -28.68 -13.88 41.92
CA ASN A 630 -29.70 -13.72 40.87
C ASN A 630 -29.12 -13.65 39.44
N LEU A 631 -27.80 -13.66 39.28
CA LEU A 631 -27.16 -13.60 37.96
C LEU A 631 -27.14 -15.00 37.34
N SER A 632 -27.73 -15.16 36.16
CA SER A 632 -27.68 -16.43 35.45
C SER A 632 -26.28 -16.70 34.87
N ILE A 633 -25.93 -17.98 34.68
CA ILE A 633 -24.65 -18.36 34.08
C ILE A 633 -24.55 -17.86 32.64
N GLU A 634 -25.65 -17.90 31.88
CA GLU A 634 -25.72 -17.38 30.52
C GLU A 634 -25.35 -15.88 30.48
N GLU A 635 -25.91 -15.08 31.39
CA GLU A 635 -25.57 -13.65 31.50
C GLU A 635 -24.09 -13.43 31.84
N LEU A 636 -23.50 -14.28 32.68
CA LEU A 636 -22.08 -14.23 33.04
C LEU A 636 -21.17 -14.56 31.86
N ILE A 637 -21.49 -15.62 31.11
CA ILE A 637 -20.72 -16.02 29.93
C ILE A 637 -20.83 -14.94 28.85
N ILE A 638 -22.02 -14.40 28.59
CA ILE A 638 -22.24 -13.30 27.64
C ILE A 638 -21.44 -12.05 28.05
N LEU A 639 -21.40 -11.73 29.35
CA LEU A 639 -20.59 -10.64 29.87
C LEU A 639 -19.09 -10.88 29.62
N ALA A 640 -18.61 -12.09 29.92
CA ALA A 640 -17.21 -12.47 29.74
C ALA A 640 -16.80 -12.42 28.26
N GLU A 641 -17.67 -12.87 27.35
CA GLU A 641 -17.42 -12.83 25.90
C GLU A 641 -17.35 -11.40 25.35
N HIS A 642 -18.28 -10.53 25.75
CA HIS A 642 -18.31 -9.15 25.29
C HIS A 642 -17.15 -8.30 25.82
N THR A 643 -16.58 -8.68 26.96
CA THR A 643 -15.48 -7.95 27.63
C THR A 643 -14.11 -8.53 27.33
N GLY A 644 -14.04 -9.71 26.70
CA GLY A 644 -12.80 -10.45 26.45
C GLY A 644 -12.27 -11.22 27.65
N ILE A 645 -12.94 -11.14 28.81
CA ILE A 645 -12.61 -11.88 30.04
C ILE A 645 -12.80 -13.39 29.84
N ILE A 646 -13.62 -13.82 28.88
CA ILE A 646 -13.88 -15.23 28.57
C ILE A 646 -12.59 -16.06 28.42
N ASN A 647 -11.51 -15.46 27.93
CA ASN A 647 -10.25 -16.17 27.77
C ASN A 647 -9.56 -16.49 29.10
N GLU A 648 -9.57 -15.54 30.05
CA GLU A 648 -9.06 -15.76 31.42
C GLU A 648 -9.97 -16.73 32.18
N LEU A 649 -11.29 -16.60 32.00
CA LEU A 649 -12.29 -17.44 32.64
C LEU A 649 -12.18 -18.90 32.19
N THR A 650 -12.07 -19.17 30.89
CA THR A 650 -11.94 -20.53 30.34
C THR A 650 -10.69 -21.23 30.89
N LEU A 651 -9.54 -20.56 30.93
CA LEU A 651 -8.31 -21.14 31.49
C LEU A 651 -8.45 -21.46 32.99
N TRP A 652 -9.14 -20.60 33.74
CA TRP A 652 -9.45 -20.86 35.15
C TRP A 652 -10.36 -22.08 35.32
N VAL A 653 -11.41 -22.22 34.50
CA VAL A 653 -12.31 -23.38 34.52
C VAL A 653 -11.54 -24.67 34.21
N ILE A 654 -10.69 -24.68 33.18
CA ILE A 654 -9.87 -25.84 32.80
C ILE A 654 -8.92 -26.24 33.93
N GLU A 655 -8.23 -25.26 34.52
CA GLU A 655 -7.32 -25.50 35.64
C GLU A 655 -8.06 -26.07 36.86
N GLN A 656 -9.25 -25.57 37.16
CA GLN A 656 -10.07 -26.05 38.28
C GLN A 656 -10.63 -27.46 38.01
N ALA A 657 -11.10 -27.75 36.80
CA ALA A 657 -11.55 -29.09 36.40
C ALA A 657 -10.41 -30.12 36.48
N CYS A 658 -9.19 -29.75 36.06
CA CYS A 658 -8.02 -30.62 36.19
C CYS A 658 -7.70 -30.92 37.67
N LYS A 659 -7.74 -29.91 38.55
CA LYS A 659 -7.54 -30.13 40.00
C LYS A 659 -8.57 -31.08 40.59
N ASP A 660 -9.82 -30.95 40.20
CA ASP A 660 -10.91 -31.79 40.70
C ASP A 660 -10.81 -33.22 40.12
N THR A 661 -10.34 -33.38 38.88
CA THR A 661 -9.99 -34.69 38.29
C THR A 661 -8.89 -35.40 39.10
N VAL A 662 -7.84 -34.69 39.53
CA VAL A 662 -6.79 -35.26 40.40
C VAL A 662 -7.36 -35.72 41.74
N LYS A 663 -8.35 -35.02 42.29
CA LYS A 663 -8.99 -35.44 43.54
C LYS A 663 -9.89 -36.67 43.31
N LEU A 664 -10.59 -36.75 42.19
CA LEU A 664 -11.43 -37.91 41.83
C LEU A 664 -10.60 -39.18 41.64
N THR A 665 -9.50 -39.10 40.89
CA THR A 665 -8.55 -40.22 40.71
C THR A 665 -7.98 -40.70 42.04
N LYS A 666 -7.58 -39.78 42.94
CA LYS A 666 -7.17 -40.13 44.31
C LYS A 666 -8.25 -40.81 45.16
N ASN A 667 -9.52 -40.61 44.84
CA ASN A 667 -10.66 -41.28 45.49
C ASN A 667 -11.06 -42.59 44.80
N GLY A 668 -10.28 -43.07 43.82
CA GLY A 668 -10.50 -44.35 43.13
C GLY A 668 -11.26 -44.25 41.79
N TYR A 669 -11.66 -43.05 41.36
CA TYR A 669 -12.41 -42.83 40.12
C TYR A 669 -11.46 -42.56 38.94
N ASN A 670 -10.66 -43.57 38.57
CA ASN A 670 -9.56 -43.41 37.60
C ASN A 670 -10.00 -43.24 36.14
N GLU A 671 -11.24 -43.59 35.81
CA GLU A 671 -11.80 -43.53 34.46
C GLU A 671 -12.86 -42.43 34.31
N HIS A 672 -13.08 -41.63 35.36
CA HIS A 672 -14.15 -40.65 35.41
C HIS A 672 -13.81 -39.39 34.62
N THR A 673 -14.59 -39.09 33.59
CA THR A 673 -14.33 -37.94 32.70
C THR A 673 -15.02 -36.66 33.15
N ILE A 674 -14.37 -35.51 32.95
CA ILE A 674 -14.98 -34.19 33.16
C ILE A 674 -15.12 -33.46 31.83
N SER A 675 -16.33 -33.02 31.49
CA SER A 675 -16.60 -32.13 30.36
C SER A 675 -16.49 -30.66 30.74
N VAL A 676 -15.88 -29.86 29.87
CA VAL A 676 -15.76 -28.40 30.02
C VAL A 676 -16.26 -27.71 28.74
N ASN A 677 -17.14 -26.73 28.90
CA ASN A 677 -17.64 -25.90 27.81
C ASN A 677 -16.57 -24.94 27.27
N LEU A 678 -16.45 -24.86 25.94
CA LEU A 678 -15.62 -23.89 25.24
C LEU A 678 -16.46 -22.93 24.40
N SER A 679 -16.23 -21.63 24.58
CA SER A 679 -16.85 -20.59 23.76
C SER A 679 -16.14 -20.46 22.41
N ALA A 680 -16.88 -20.14 21.35
CA ALA A 680 -16.32 -19.77 20.05
C ALA A 680 -15.29 -18.63 20.14
N LYS A 681 -15.42 -17.73 21.13
CA LYS A 681 -14.47 -16.63 21.35
C LYS A 681 -13.11 -17.11 21.87
N ASN A 682 -13.02 -18.32 22.44
CA ASN A 682 -11.75 -18.89 22.89
C ASN A 682 -10.82 -19.23 21.72
N LEU A 683 -11.31 -19.25 20.48
CA LEU A 683 -10.46 -19.33 19.27
C LEU A 683 -9.52 -18.13 19.11
N THR A 684 -9.78 -17.03 19.81
CA THR A 684 -8.86 -15.88 19.85
C THR A 684 -7.66 -16.10 20.79
N ILE A 685 -7.67 -17.16 21.60
CA ILE A 685 -6.55 -17.52 22.46
C ILE A 685 -5.46 -18.14 21.59
N ASN A 686 -4.38 -17.40 21.37
CA ASN A 686 -3.20 -17.95 20.72
C ASN A 686 -2.69 -19.15 21.52
N ASN A 687 -2.45 -20.25 20.79
CA ASN A 687 -1.93 -21.53 21.29
C ASN A 687 -2.75 -22.10 22.47
N LEU A 688 -4.08 -22.14 22.35
CA LEU A 688 -4.93 -22.70 23.39
C LEU A 688 -4.56 -24.15 23.72
N ALA A 689 -4.35 -25.01 22.71
CA ALA A 689 -3.96 -26.41 22.93
C ALA A 689 -2.66 -26.54 23.75
N GLU A 690 -1.63 -25.74 23.43
CA GLU A 690 -0.37 -25.67 24.20
C GLU A 690 -0.61 -25.26 25.67
N LYS A 691 -1.51 -24.31 25.92
CA LYS A 691 -1.86 -23.91 27.30
C LYS A 691 -2.57 -25.03 28.05
N VAL A 692 -3.47 -25.75 27.39
CA VAL A 692 -4.15 -26.91 27.98
C VAL A 692 -3.15 -28.02 28.29
N GLU A 693 -2.25 -28.34 27.36
CA GLU A 693 -1.17 -29.31 27.55
C GLU A 693 -0.33 -28.96 28.80
N ASN A 694 0.07 -27.70 28.94
CA ASN A 694 0.81 -27.23 30.12
C ASN A 694 0.03 -27.42 31.43
N ILE A 695 -1.29 -27.22 31.43
CA ILE A 695 -2.14 -27.47 32.61
C ILE A 695 -2.20 -28.97 32.92
N LEU A 696 -2.41 -29.82 31.91
CA LEU A 696 -2.45 -31.28 32.07
C LEU A 696 -1.12 -31.81 32.64
N ILE A 697 0.03 -31.34 32.13
CA ILE A 697 1.36 -31.68 32.63
C ILE A 697 1.54 -31.23 34.08
N LYS A 698 1.16 -29.97 34.38
CA LYS A 698 1.30 -29.38 35.72
C LYS A 698 0.57 -30.18 36.79
N TYR A 699 -0.63 -30.69 36.48
CA TYR A 699 -1.47 -31.45 37.43
C TYR A 699 -1.38 -32.97 37.25
N GLN A 700 -0.60 -33.45 36.28
CA GLN A 700 -0.45 -34.87 35.93
C GLN A 700 -1.80 -35.54 35.64
N VAL A 701 -2.68 -34.85 34.91
CA VAL A 701 -3.99 -35.38 34.51
C VAL A 701 -3.86 -36.07 33.15
N PRO A 702 -4.25 -37.35 33.02
CA PRO A 702 -4.35 -38.00 31.71
C PRO A 702 -5.35 -37.26 30.82
N ALA A 703 -4.94 -36.89 29.60
CA ALA A 703 -5.74 -36.09 28.68
C ALA A 703 -7.12 -36.70 28.37
N GLN A 704 -7.21 -38.04 28.33
CA GLN A 704 -8.44 -38.79 28.08
C GLN A 704 -9.54 -38.60 29.14
N LEU A 705 -9.21 -38.06 30.32
CA LEU A 705 -10.18 -37.76 31.37
C LEU A 705 -10.84 -36.39 31.20
N LEU A 706 -10.38 -35.57 30.26
CA LEU A 706 -10.97 -34.27 29.95
C LEU A 706 -11.72 -34.34 28.62
N LYS A 707 -12.92 -33.77 28.59
CA LYS A 707 -13.70 -33.56 27.37
C LYS A 707 -13.93 -32.06 27.17
N PHE A 708 -13.89 -31.60 25.93
CA PHE A 708 -14.29 -30.23 25.57
C PHE A 708 -15.58 -30.22 24.76
N GLU A 709 -16.55 -29.45 25.23
CA GLU A 709 -17.85 -29.27 24.58
C GLU A 709 -17.85 -27.98 23.76
N LEU A 710 -18.19 -28.10 22.48
CA LEU A 710 -18.23 -27.00 21.52
C LEU A 710 -19.63 -26.91 20.91
N THR A 711 -20.28 -25.76 21.04
CA THR A 711 -21.60 -25.56 20.44
C THR A 711 -21.52 -25.50 18.92
N GLU A 712 -22.59 -25.95 18.26
CA GLU A 712 -22.69 -25.92 16.80
C GLU A 712 -22.48 -24.51 16.20
N SER A 713 -22.94 -23.48 16.90
CA SER A 713 -22.80 -22.08 16.47
C SER A 713 -21.34 -21.61 16.35
N ALA A 714 -20.40 -22.26 17.06
CA ALA A 714 -18.98 -21.93 16.99
C ALA A 714 -18.38 -22.17 15.59
N PHE A 715 -18.96 -23.09 14.81
CA PHE A 715 -18.48 -23.46 13.48
C PHE A 715 -18.79 -22.44 12.38
N VAL A 716 -19.73 -21.51 12.63
CA VAL A 716 -20.17 -20.52 11.63
C VAL A 716 -19.21 -19.33 11.52
N ASP A 717 -18.51 -18.97 12.61
CA ASP A 717 -17.75 -17.73 12.69
C ASP A 717 -16.28 -17.84 12.19
N SER A 718 -15.62 -19.01 12.27
CA SER A 718 -14.20 -19.20 11.85
C SER A 718 -13.79 -20.67 11.68
N GLN A 719 -14.14 -21.27 10.54
CA GLN A 719 -13.98 -22.70 10.26
C GLN A 719 -12.51 -23.20 10.35
N ASP A 720 -11.55 -22.56 9.67
CA ASP A 720 -10.15 -23.04 9.62
C ASP A 720 -9.45 -23.06 10.99
N ALA A 721 -9.71 -22.05 11.83
CA ALA A 721 -9.08 -21.94 13.15
C ALA A 721 -9.64 -22.95 14.14
N LEU A 722 -10.95 -23.22 14.06
CA LEU A 722 -11.62 -24.20 14.90
C LEU A 722 -11.18 -25.62 14.55
N ILE A 723 -11.06 -25.95 13.24
CA ILE A 723 -10.55 -27.25 12.78
C ILE A 723 -9.16 -27.51 13.37
N LYS A 724 -8.26 -26.55 13.20
CA LYS A 724 -6.90 -26.66 13.73
C LYS A 724 -6.88 -26.90 15.23
N LEU A 725 -7.73 -26.22 16.00
CA LEU A 725 -7.83 -26.42 17.44
C LEU A 725 -8.36 -27.82 17.79
N VAL A 726 -9.40 -28.30 17.10
CA VAL A 726 -9.95 -29.65 17.33
C VAL A 726 -8.89 -30.71 17.05
N ASP A 727 -8.15 -30.60 15.95
CA ASP A 727 -7.07 -31.53 15.62
C ASP A 727 -5.93 -31.49 16.65
N GLU A 728 -5.53 -30.30 17.11
CA GLU A 728 -4.50 -30.13 18.14
C GLU A 728 -4.93 -30.72 19.49
N LEU A 729 -6.18 -30.50 19.93
CA LEU A 729 -6.71 -31.06 21.17
C LEU A 729 -6.84 -32.59 21.08
N THR A 730 -7.28 -33.10 19.94
CA THR A 730 -7.40 -34.55 19.71
C THR A 730 -6.03 -35.22 19.68
N ALA A 731 -5.01 -34.56 19.10
CA ALA A 731 -3.64 -35.04 19.10
C ALA A 731 -3.04 -35.14 20.52
N LEU A 732 -3.51 -34.33 21.47
CA LEU A 732 -3.15 -34.45 22.89
C LEU A 732 -3.86 -35.64 23.58
N GLY A 733 -4.83 -36.27 22.94
CA GLY A 733 -5.67 -37.33 23.50
C GLY A 733 -6.90 -36.81 24.26
N ILE A 734 -7.27 -35.54 24.07
CA ILE A 734 -8.47 -34.93 24.67
C ILE A 734 -9.66 -35.24 23.76
N LYS A 735 -10.79 -35.63 24.35
CA LYS A 735 -12.02 -35.88 23.60
C LYS A 735 -12.74 -34.56 23.31
N VAL A 736 -13.20 -34.40 22.07
CA VAL A 736 -13.97 -33.22 21.65
C VAL A 736 -15.41 -33.64 21.35
N VAL A 737 -16.35 -32.91 21.95
CA VAL A 737 -17.79 -33.19 21.93
C VAL A 737 -18.49 -32.06 21.19
N LEU A 738 -19.38 -32.41 20.26
CA LEU A 738 -20.24 -31.45 19.58
C LEU A 738 -21.53 -31.26 20.38
N ASP A 739 -21.75 -30.04 20.87
CA ASP A 739 -22.86 -29.68 21.76
C ASP A 739 -24.01 -28.98 21.03
N ASP A 740 -25.21 -29.04 21.61
CA ASP A 740 -26.48 -28.49 21.08
C ASP A 740 -26.89 -28.99 19.68
N PHE A 741 -26.57 -30.24 19.33
CA PHE A 741 -26.85 -30.77 17.99
C PHE A 741 -28.36 -30.79 17.68
N GLY A 742 -28.73 -30.22 16.54
CA GLY A 742 -30.10 -30.20 16.02
C GLY A 742 -30.83 -28.85 16.16
N THR A 743 -30.28 -27.90 16.92
CA THR A 743 -30.88 -26.57 17.10
C THR A 743 -30.41 -25.51 16.08
N GLY A 744 -29.43 -25.86 15.22
CA GLY A 744 -28.79 -24.97 14.25
C GLY A 744 -28.66 -25.50 12.81
N TYR A 745 -27.65 -25.00 12.09
CA TYR A 745 -27.30 -25.33 10.71
C TYR A 745 -26.13 -26.34 10.64
N ALA A 746 -26.17 -27.45 11.41
CA ALA A 746 -25.15 -28.47 11.32
C ALA A 746 -25.17 -29.08 9.92
N SER A 747 -24.18 -28.74 9.09
CA SER A 747 -23.96 -29.49 7.87
C SER A 747 -23.43 -30.86 8.28
N LEU A 748 -24.05 -31.94 7.80
CA LEU A 748 -23.53 -33.30 7.97
C LEU A 748 -22.03 -33.41 7.59
N SER A 749 -21.56 -32.52 6.71
CA SER A 749 -20.15 -32.38 6.34
C SER A 749 -19.22 -32.11 7.53
N TYR A 750 -19.69 -31.50 8.62
CA TYR A 750 -18.89 -31.26 9.80
C TYR A 750 -18.59 -32.54 10.57
N LEU A 751 -19.59 -33.40 10.74
CA LEU A 751 -19.43 -34.67 11.44
C LEU A 751 -18.53 -35.65 10.65
N VAL A 752 -18.52 -35.55 9.32
CA VAL A 752 -17.71 -36.43 8.46
C VAL A 752 -16.26 -35.98 8.36
N ASN A 753 -15.97 -34.68 8.40
CA ASN A 753 -14.64 -34.14 8.11
C ASN A 753 -13.79 -33.86 9.36
N TYR A 754 -14.35 -33.97 10.57
CA TYR A 754 -13.67 -33.54 11.81
C TYR A 754 -13.62 -34.65 12.86
N HIS A 755 -12.57 -34.63 13.70
CA HIS A 755 -12.30 -35.65 14.71
C HIS A 755 -13.11 -35.46 16.00
N PHE A 756 -14.44 -35.45 15.93
CA PHE A 756 -15.26 -35.53 17.13
C PHE A 756 -15.20 -36.93 17.74
N SER A 757 -15.41 -37.01 19.05
CA SER A 757 -15.52 -38.28 19.78
C SER A 757 -16.94 -38.56 20.24
N GLU A 758 -17.77 -37.52 20.35
CA GLU A 758 -19.09 -37.60 20.97
C GLU A 758 -20.02 -36.50 20.44
N LEU A 759 -21.32 -36.81 20.39
CA LEU A 759 -22.40 -35.93 20.00
C LEU A 759 -23.37 -35.72 21.17
N LYS A 760 -23.73 -34.48 21.49
CA LYS A 760 -24.73 -34.14 22.51
C LYS A 760 -26.02 -33.62 21.87
N ILE A 761 -27.15 -34.21 22.25
CA ILE A 761 -28.49 -33.81 21.79
C ILE A 761 -29.13 -32.86 22.78
N ASP A 762 -29.54 -31.68 22.29
CA ASP A 762 -30.16 -30.65 23.10
C ASP A 762 -31.50 -31.11 23.70
N LYS A 763 -31.75 -30.66 24.93
CA LYS A 763 -32.96 -30.94 25.71
C LYS A 763 -34.27 -30.61 24.99
N SER A 764 -34.29 -29.68 24.03
CA SER A 764 -35.51 -29.30 23.30
C SER A 764 -36.14 -30.46 22.53
N PHE A 765 -35.34 -31.46 22.13
CA PHE A 765 -35.83 -32.68 21.48
C PHE A 765 -36.29 -33.74 22.49
N VAL A 766 -35.91 -33.61 23.76
CA VAL A 766 -36.07 -34.65 24.80
C VAL A 766 -37.28 -34.39 25.70
N PHE A 767 -37.62 -33.13 25.97
CA PHE A 767 -38.71 -32.76 26.90
C PHE A 767 -40.07 -33.42 26.62
N ASP A 768 -40.43 -33.62 25.36
CA ASP A 768 -41.71 -34.21 24.94
C ASP A 768 -41.55 -35.56 24.23
N LEU A 769 -40.41 -36.23 24.44
CA LEU A 769 -40.04 -37.45 23.73
C LEU A 769 -41.08 -38.59 23.84
N PRO A 770 -41.72 -38.86 25.00
CA PRO A 770 -42.70 -39.95 25.09
C PRO A 770 -43.96 -39.75 24.25
N ASN A 771 -44.38 -38.49 24.04
CA ASN A 771 -45.67 -38.16 23.38
C ASN A 771 -45.51 -37.60 21.97
N ASN A 772 -44.28 -37.37 21.50
CA ASN A 772 -43.99 -36.74 20.23
C ASN A 772 -43.23 -37.69 19.30
N SER A 773 -43.95 -38.34 18.39
CA SER A 773 -43.38 -39.28 17.42
C SER A 773 -42.33 -38.65 16.50
N THR A 774 -42.41 -37.34 16.25
CA THR A 774 -41.40 -36.63 15.45
C THR A 774 -40.09 -36.51 16.22
N HIS A 775 -40.16 -36.17 17.51
CA HIS A 775 -38.97 -36.11 18.37
C HIS A 775 -38.32 -37.49 18.53
N GLN A 776 -39.11 -38.56 18.67
CA GLN A 776 -38.58 -39.94 18.72
C GLN A 776 -37.79 -40.29 17.45
N VAL A 777 -38.31 -39.94 16.28
CA VAL A 777 -37.62 -40.16 15.01
C VAL A 777 -36.33 -39.33 14.92
N ILE A 778 -36.35 -38.06 15.35
CA ILE A 778 -35.17 -37.19 15.34
C ILE A 778 -34.07 -37.75 16.26
N VAL A 779 -34.43 -38.10 17.50
CA VAL A 779 -33.50 -38.67 18.48
C VAL A 779 -32.96 -40.01 17.99
N GLN A 780 -33.79 -40.92 17.47
CA GLN A 780 -33.32 -42.19 16.90
C GLN A 780 -32.35 -41.97 15.74
N THR A 781 -32.70 -41.07 14.82
CA THR A 781 -31.85 -40.76 13.66
C THR A 781 -30.50 -40.20 14.10
N ALA A 782 -30.47 -39.40 15.16
CA ALA A 782 -29.23 -38.86 15.71
C ALA A 782 -28.37 -39.95 16.37
N ILE A 783 -28.99 -40.88 17.12
CA ILE A 783 -28.31 -42.05 17.70
C ILE A 783 -27.68 -42.89 16.59
N ASP A 784 -28.48 -43.28 15.59
CA ASP A 784 -28.03 -44.08 14.46
C ASP A 784 -26.89 -43.38 13.70
N MET A 785 -26.98 -42.08 13.52
CA MET A 785 -25.94 -41.27 12.86
C MET A 785 -24.65 -41.25 13.65
N ALA A 786 -24.70 -41.00 14.96
CA ALA A 786 -23.52 -41.00 15.82
C ALA A 786 -22.81 -42.35 15.75
N HIS A 787 -23.55 -43.45 15.91
CA HIS A 787 -23.00 -44.81 15.85
C HIS A 787 -22.39 -45.14 14.48
N ASN A 788 -23.07 -44.77 13.38
CA ASN A 788 -22.54 -44.98 12.02
C ASN A 788 -21.26 -44.18 11.73
N LEU A 789 -21.01 -43.10 12.48
CA LEU A 789 -19.79 -42.30 12.40
C LEU A 789 -18.75 -42.68 13.46
N ASN A 790 -18.97 -43.75 14.23
CA ASN A 790 -18.15 -44.17 15.37
C ASN A 790 -18.02 -43.11 16.46
N LEU A 791 -19.07 -42.30 16.65
CA LEU A 791 -19.21 -41.32 17.74
C LEU A 791 -20.07 -41.91 18.85
N SER A 792 -19.77 -41.56 20.10
CA SER A 792 -20.72 -41.78 21.20
C SER A 792 -21.81 -40.70 21.20
N ILE A 793 -22.96 -40.98 21.80
CA ILE A 793 -24.05 -40.00 21.92
C ILE A 793 -24.52 -39.80 23.37
N THR A 794 -24.67 -38.54 23.75
CA THR A 794 -25.18 -38.11 25.06
C THR A 794 -26.48 -37.33 24.87
N ILE A 795 -27.54 -37.75 25.58
CA ILE A 795 -28.86 -37.13 25.50
C ILE A 795 -29.09 -36.26 26.72
N GLU A 796 -29.36 -34.97 26.51
CA GLU A 796 -29.55 -34.00 27.59
C GLU A 796 -31.02 -33.79 27.97
N GLY A 797 -31.26 -33.28 29.17
CA GLY A 797 -32.62 -32.93 29.61
C GLY A 797 -33.49 -34.12 29.98
N VAL A 798 -32.88 -35.23 30.42
CA VAL A 798 -33.64 -36.39 30.92
C VAL A 798 -34.23 -36.07 32.30
N GLU A 799 -35.54 -35.84 32.36
CA GLU A 799 -36.24 -35.46 33.59
C GLU A 799 -37.15 -36.56 34.17
N THR A 800 -37.57 -37.53 33.36
CA THR A 800 -38.49 -38.60 33.78
C THR A 800 -37.92 -39.98 33.53
N GLN A 801 -38.38 -40.94 34.34
CA GLN A 801 -37.99 -42.35 34.22
C GLN A 801 -38.44 -42.97 32.89
N GLU A 802 -39.58 -42.53 32.37
CA GLU A 802 -40.11 -42.92 31.06
C GLU A 802 -39.14 -42.55 29.94
N ILE A 803 -38.59 -41.33 29.96
CA ILE A 803 -37.57 -40.89 28.99
C ILE A 803 -36.30 -41.73 29.13
N HIS A 804 -35.85 -42.04 30.35
CA HIS A 804 -34.69 -42.89 30.58
C HIS A 804 -34.85 -44.28 29.94
N HIS A 805 -35.97 -44.95 30.18
CA HIS A 805 -36.23 -46.27 29.58
C HIS A 805 -36.31 -46.21 28.06
N LEU A 806 -37.01 -45.20 27.52
CA LEU A 806 -37.12 -45.01 26.08
C LEU A 806 -35.74 -44.82 25.42
N LEU A 807 -34.87 -43.99 26.00
CA LEU A 807 -33.51 -43.79 25.47
C LEU A 807 -32.64 -45.05 25.57
N LYS A 808 -32.83 -45.86 26.62
CA LYS A 808 -32.17 -47.16 26.77
C LYS A 808 -32.62 -48.14 25.68
N ASP A 809 -33.92 -48.19 25.39
CA ASP A 809 -34.48 -49.02 24.31
C ASP A 809 -34.03 -48.56 22.92
N MET A 810 -33.80 -47.25 22.75
CA MET A 810 -33.23 -46.65 21.53
C MET A 810 -31.71 -46.86 21.41
N ASN A 811 -31.06 -47.53 22.37
CA ASN A 811 -29.62 -47.76 22.45
C ASN A 811 -28.75 -46.48 22.53
N ALA A 812 -29.22 -45.42 23.18
CA ALA A 812 -28.36 -44.26 23.47
C ALA A 812 -27.22 -44.63 24.45
N ASP A 813 -26.04 -44.02 24.32
CA ASP A 813 -24.87 -44.38 25.14
C ASP A 813 -24.92 -43.74 26.53
N TYR A 814 -25.16 -42.44 26.58
CA TYR A 814 -25.17 -41.66 27.80
C TYR A 814 -26.39 -40.75 27.93
N ALA A 815 -26.75 -40.43 29.18
CA ALA A 815 -27.83 -39.52 29.50
C ALA A 815 -27.44 -38.54 30.60
N GLN A 816 -27.94 -37.31 30.48
CA GLN A 816 -27.75 -36.24 31.47
C GLN A 816 -29.07 -35.50 31.69
N GLY A 817 -29.40 -35.18 32.94
CA GLY A 817 -30.64 -34.47 33.25
C GLY A 817 -31.02 -34.48 34.73
N TYR A 818 -32.11 -33.79 35.04
CA TYR A 818 -32.58 -33.60 36.42
C TYR A 818 -33.18 -34.84 37.06
N LEU A 819 -33.49 -35.88 36.29
CA LEU A 819 -33.84 -37.20 36.82
C LEU A 819 -32.74 -37.72 37.77
N TYR A 820 -31.48 -37.53 37.39
CA TYR A 820 -30.34 -38.08 38.12
C TYR A 820 -29.87 -37.12 39.22
N ALA A 821 -29.48 -35.90 38.83
CA ALA A 821 -29.15 -34.83 39.74
C ALA A 821 -29.08 -33.49 38.98
N LYS A 822 -29.36 -32.40 39.70
CA LYS A 822 -28.91 -31.06 39.27
C LYS A 822 -27.38 -30.97 39.42
N ALA A 823 -26.77 -29.94 38.86
CA ALA A 823 -25.35 -29.67 39.07
C ALA A 823 -25.04 -29.55 40.58
N LEU A 824 -24.08 -30.33 41.08
CA LEU A 824 -23.73 -30.43 42.50
C LEU A 824 -22.36 -29.79 42.78
N PRO A 825 -22.16 -29.11 43.93
CA PRO A 825 -20.80 -28.76 44.39
C PRO A 825 -19.91 -30.01 44.47
N TYR A 826 -18.60 -29.84 44.30
CA TYR A 826 -17.64 -30.96 44.31
C TYR A 826 -17.80 -31.94 45.49
N THR A 827 -18.04 -31.43 46.71
CA THR A 827 -18.21 -32.26 47.91
C THR A 827 -19.45 -33.15 47.83
N ASP A 828 -20.54 -32.58 47.34
CA ASP A 828 -21.84 -33.24 47.23
C ASP A 828 -21.82 -34.21 46.05
N TYR A 829 -21.12 -33.84 44.98
CA TYR A 829 -20.86 -34.72 43.83
C TYR A 829 -20.05 -35.96 44.25
N LEU A 830 -19.00 -35.79 45.06
CA LEU A 830 -18.22 -36.92 45.58
C LEU A 830 -19.06 -37.82 46.50
N HIS A 831 -19.97 -37.25 47.29
CA HIS A 831 -20.93 -38.02 48.08
C HIS A 831 -21.91 -38.78 47.18
N PHE A 832 -22.44 -38.12 46.14
CA PHE A 832 -23.32 -38.72 45.13
C PHE A 832 -22.66 -39.94 44.45
N LEU A 833 -21.38 -39.83 44.07
CA LEU A 833 -20.62 -40.95 43.50
C LEU A 833 -20.48 -42.13 44.47
N LYS A 834 -20.27 -41.86 45.77
CA LYS A 834 -20.18 -42.91 46.81
C LYS A 834 -21.53 -43.55 47.12
N SER A 835 -22.62 -42.79 46.99
CA SER A 835 -23.98 -43.23 47.33
C SER A 835 -24.71 -43.93 46.19
N GLN A 836 -24.00 -44.60 45.26
CA GLN A 836 -24.51 -45.32 44.06
C GLN A 836 -25.69 -46.30 44.29
N TYR A 837 -26.17 -46.46 45.53
CA TYR A 837 -27.39 -47.18 45.89
C TYR A 837 -28.69 -46.64 45.26
N SER A 838 -28.77 -45.37 44.87
CA SER A 838 -30.01 -44.76 44.37
C SER A 838 -30.33 -45.01 42.89
N LEU A 839 -29.33 -45.26 42.03
CA LEU A 839 -29.56 -45.57 40.60
C LEU A 839 -29.98 -47.03 40.36
N LYS A 840 -29.60 -47.97 41.25
CA LYS A 840 -30.06 -49.38 41.21
C LYS A 840 -31.56 -49.55 41.44
N MET A 841 -32.24 -48.54 42.00
CA MET A 841 -33.71 -48.55 42.18
C MET A 841 -34.47 -48.28 40.87
N LEU A 842 -33.79 -47.86 39.80
CA LEU A 842 -34.40 -47.68 38.48
C LEU A 842 -34.60 -49.00 37.73
N ASP A 843 -33.94 -50.09 38.17
CA ASP A 843 -34.08 -51.43 37.61
C ASP A 843 -35.21 -52.26 38.27
N SER A 844 -35.91 -51.75 39.29
CA SER A 844 -37.07 -52.47 39.84
C SER A 844 -38.28 -52.23 38.94
N SER A 845 -38.49 -53.17 38.01
CA SER A 845 -39.72 -53.35 37.24
C SER A 845 -40.95 -53.18 38.14
N PHE A 846 -41.79 -52.19 37.84
CA PHE A 846 -43.21 -52.23 38.16
C PHE A 846 -43.96 -52.97 37.07
#